data_AF-M7XHI4-F1
#
_entry.id   AF-M7XHI4-F1
#
_cell.length_a   1.000
_cell.length_b   1.000
_cell.length_c   1.000
_cell.angle_alpha   90.00
_cell.angle_beta   90.00
_cell.angle_gamma   90.00
#
_symmetry.space_group_name_H-M   'P 1'
#
loop_
_entity.id
_entity.type
_entity.pdbx_description
1 polymer ?
#
loop_
_entity_poly.entity_id
_entity_poly.type
_entity_poly.pdbx_seq_one_letter_code
_entity_poly.pdbx_strand_id
1 'polypeptide(L)'
;MSAFAVHLDRLLVQLRDLPSSSPPHLTHLTIRLERAYADLRAVGTPAPAELFVRLRGRLQELGEGLKEAQTAGREAGGPVSWGQFEADTRQVELEVAELLERSAGAAATGGRHSRTPSADLPRRIPTPSQPSPPTPTHPVTSANASVGASPATNTPELPSAHPPLPLSSPSDLLTACSTYHICTEGSGLLPGQQSLGSVSRKILASPSYNSERRDPLRSRVAEHLKRAYFEPFEAALSSTASTVAEKLKAWDELWQDVKDAVLPLADSYLSIKEGEESAKRFKAEAQAPLNLVNQTGFDAVAALARLETVVDVLKRNSGAARSETISAIFDDIVFAKSSSEPSRSLVDLVRRVLDFVEDLEDELRAAHARMLRDKSFLSDADLEKMVLDSLRLTAHTEERQIILLVFGGPAGVVDKTRAWLLQEMGSELPSGQPPVLSKDLVAKSLVEMFFKDQTVDFTDEQNRPPPIFYIASFALIYLQNQFQVLVVVACLATLVGTAPPPSRTSSTPPANLTAFIERIWTILQAEIGPSASPIDPMTGMPSAQDDDTLPSAIRIANFADEVISHRRTMLVASGATLSSEEEARLRASVERVLRYEDPVYKLLKSRLKASVEAALVDFVTQVPSSEASAPGPSSAPTDLRTAYSKTPASLYAAIRAIMPGSPPGPPPRTRTLHLQPAKGFEKPAFLREKVEEIVRTRLVTNVWEWMEESWSDVMG
;
A
#
# COMPACT_ATOMS: atom_id res chain seq x y z
N MET A 1 38.26 21.78 -18.86
CA MET A 1 37.75 20.90 -17.78
C MET A 1 36.24 21.08 -17.76
N SER A 2 35.46 20.00 -17.67
CA SER A 2 33.99 20.11 -17.62
C SER A 2 33.54 20.85 -16.36
N ALA A 3 32.40 21.54 -16.42
CA ALA A 3 31.82 22.24 -15.25
C ALA A 3 31.69 21.30 -14.03
N PHE A 4 31.29 20.05 -14.29
CA PHE A 4 31.30 18.94 -13.34
C PHE A 4 32.61 18.77 -12.55
N ALA A 5 33.76 18.74 -13.23
CA ALA A 5 35.04 18.55 -12.54
C ALA A 5 35.33 19.72 -11.58
N VAL A 6 34.96 20.94 -11.95
CA VAL A 6 35.15 22.14 -11.13
C VAL A 6 34.24 22.12 -9.89
N HIS A 7 32.98 21.72 -10.05
CA HIS A 7 32.05 21.60 -8.93
C HIS A 7 32.44 20.49 -7.96
N LEU A 8 32.85 19.33 -8.47
CA LEU A 8 33.32 18.23 -7.63
C LEU A 8 34.64 18.55 -6.91
N ASP A 9 35.60 19.20 -7.59
CA ASP A 9 36.84 19.66 -6.94
C ASP A 9 36.54 20.67 -5.82
N ARG A 10 35.59 21.60 -6.04
CA ARG A 10 35.14 22.55 -5.02
C ARG A 10 34.52 21.85 -3.82
N LEU A 11 33.61 20.90 -4.07
CA LEU A 11 32.96 20.10 -3.02
C LEU A 11 34.00 19.33 -2.19
N LEU A 12 34.97 18.68 -2.85
CA LEU A 12 36.03 17.94 -2.17
C LEU A 12 36.92 18.82 -1.30
N VAL A 13 37.24 20.05 -1.74
CA VAL A 13 37.97 21.03 -0.92
C VAL A 13 37.17 21.40 0.32
N GLN A 14 35.88 21.73 0.15
CA GLN A 14 35.03 22.09 1.28
C GLN A 14 34.84 20.93 2.28
N LEU A 15 34.77 19.68 1.80
CA LEU A 15 34.66 18.50 2.66
C LEU A 15 35.95 18.21 3.45
N ARG A 16 37.12 18.51 2.88
CA ARG A 16 38.42 18.39 3.58
C ARG A 16 38.59 19.42 4.69
N ASP A 17 37.98 20.59 4.51
CA ASP A 17 38.01 21.69 5.48
C ASP A 17 36.96 21.54 6.60
N LEU A 18 36.23 20.41 6.63
CA LEU A 18 35.30 20.14 7.72
C LEU A 18 36.04 20.10 9.07
N PRO A 19 35.43 20.66 10.14
CA PRO A 19 36.05 20.67 11.45
C PRO A 19 36.27 19.23 11.94
N SER A 20 37.31 19.02 12.76
CA SER A 20 37.61 17.71 13.36
C SER A 20 36.49 17.17 14.27
N SER A 21 35.52 18.01 14.62
CA SER A 21 34.29 17.64 15.32
C SER A 21 33.21 17.05 14.41
N SER A 22 33.44 16.98 13.09
CA SER A 22 32.51 16.34 12.15
C SER A 22 32.42 14.83 12.41
N PRO A 23 31.26 14.19 12.13
CA PRO A 23 31.12 12.75 12.30
C PRO A 23 32.21 11.97 11.55
N PRO A 24 32.88 10.99 12.18
CA PRO A 24 34.01 10.28 11.57
C PRO A 24 33.64 9.51 10.30
N HIS A 25 32.35 9.18 10.11
CA HIS A 25 31.87 8.54 8.89
C HIS A 25 31.93 9.48 7.67
N LEU A 26 31.79 10.80 7.83
CA LEU A 26 31.87 11.76 6.72
C LEU A 26 33.28 11.82 6.12
N THR A 27 34.32 11.73 6.97
CA THR A 27 35.71 11.63 6.50
C THR A 27 35.90 10.39 5.65
N HIS A 28 35.33 9.25 6.06
CA HIS A 28 35.41 8.02 5.28
C HIS A 28 34.67 8.12 3.94
N LEU A 29 33.48 8.70 3.92
CA LEU A 29 32.71 8.93 2.69
C LEU A 29 33.45 9.86 1.72
N THR A 30 34.06 10.92 2.25
CA THR A 30 34.89 11.86 1.48
C THR A 30 36.07 11.13 0.82
N ILE A 31 36.80 10.29 1.56
CA ILE A 31 37.92 9.51 1.01
C ILE A 31 37.44 8.55 -0.10
N ARG A 32 36.26 7.93 0.04
CA ARG A 32 35.69 7.05 -0.99
C ARG A 32 35.30 7.82 -2.25
N LEU A 33 34.73 9.01 -2.10
CA LEU A 33 34.39 9.91 -3.21
C LEU A 33 35.66 10.36 -3.95
N GLU A 34 36.70 10.76 -3.22
CA GLU A 34 38.00 11.15 -3.78
C GLU A 34 38.64 10.02 -4.60
N ARG A 35 38.60 8.79 -4.09
CA ARG A 35 39.12 7.63 -4.83
C ARG A 35 38.35 7.38 -6.11
N ALA A 36 37.01 7.41 -6.05
CA ALA A 36 36.17 7.24 -7.24
C ALA A 36 36.42 8.35 -8.28
N TYR A 37 36.63 9.59 -7.83
CA TYR A 37 36.96 10.70 -8.72
C TYR A 37 38.38 10.61 -9.29
N ALA A 38 39.37 10.16 -8.50
CA ALA A 38 40.73 9.91 -8.97
C ALA A 38 40.76 8.81 -10.04
N ASP A 39 40.00 7.72 -9.85
CA ASP A 39 39.83 6.66 -10.84
C ASP A 39 39.26 7.21 -12.15
N LEU A 40 38.20 8.03 -12.08
CA LEU A 40 37.58 8.67 -13.24
C LEU A 40 38.57 9.58 -13.98
N ARG A 41 39.35 10.38 -13.23
CA ARG A 41 40.36 11.30 -13.77
C ARG A 41 41.53 10.57 -14.43
N ALA A 42 41.93 9.43 -13.87
CA ALA A 42 43.04 8.62 -14.41
C ALA A 42 42.71 8.03 -15.78
N VAL A 43 41.44 7.69 -16.04
CA VAL A 43 41.01 7.14 -17.34
C VAL A 43 40.88 8.22 -18.41
N GLY A 44 40.49 9.45 -18.04
CA GLY A 44 40.30 10.55 -18.98
C GLY A 44 39.04 10.36 -19.83
N THR A 45 38.81 11.26 -20.80
CA THR A 45 37.65 11.20 -21.70
C THR A 45 38.01 10.45 -22.99
N PRO A 46 37.25 9.42 -23.41
CA PRO A 46 35.99 8.93 -22.83
C PRO A 46 36.21 7.94 -21.67
N ALA A 47 35.54 8.17 -20.54
CA ALA A 47 35.56 7.25 -19.40
C ALA A 47 34.40 6.22 -19.49
N PRO A 48 34.59 4.98 -19.01
CA PRO A 48 33.54 3.97 -18.94
C PRO A 48 32.36 4.38 -18.06
N ALA A 49 31.15 3.97 -18.44
CA ALA A 49 29.92 4.28 -17.72
C ALA A 49 29.95 3.76 -16.27
N GLU A 50 30.65 2.64 -15.99
CA GLU A 50 30.72 2.08 -14.65
C GLU A 50 31.41 3.04 -13.65
N LEU A 51 32.34 3.87 -14.11
CA LEU A 51 33.02 4.84 -13.25
C LEU A 51 32.09 5.99 -12.86
N PHE A 52 31.25 6.44 -13.79
CA PHE A 52 30.24 7.46 -13.48
C PHE A 52 29.13 6.91 -12.57
N VAL A 53 28.66 5.67 -12.79
CA VAL A 53 27.71 4.99 -11.88
C VAL A 53 28.30 4.86 -10.48
N ARG A 54 29.57 4.43 -10.38
CA ARG A 54 30.27 4.33 -9.10
C ARG A 54 30.39 5.68 -8.41
N LEU A 55 30.74 6.73 -9.14
CA LEU A 55 30.86 8.08 -8.60
C LEU A 55 29.51 8.60 -8.09
N ARG A 56 28.42 8.39 -8.85
CA ARG A 56 27.06 8.73 -8.44
C ARG A 56 26.68 8.04 -7.13
N GLY A 57 26.96 6.74 -7.02
CA GLY A 57 26.71 5.99 -5.78
C GLY A 57 27.46 6.57 -4.57
N ARG A 58 28.69 7.07 -4.76
CA ARG A 58 29.45 7.75 -3.68
C ARG A 58 28.86 9.10 -3.29
N LEU A 59 28.33 9.85 -4.25
CA LEU A 59 27.64 11.12 -3.97
C LEU A 59 26.35 10.90 -3.20
N GLN A 60 25.60 9.83 -3.50
CA GLN A 60 24.38 9.47 -2.76
C GLN A 60 24.70 9.06 -1.31
N GLU A 61 25.68 8.19 -1.10
CA GLU A 61 26.15 7.82 0.24
C GLU A 61 26.59 9.06 1.05
N LEU A 62 27.30 10.01 0.40
CA LEU A 62 27.70 11.27 1.01
C LEU A 62 26.48 12.15 1.38
N GLY A 63 25.49 12.25 0.48
CA GLY A 63 24.26 13.01 0.73
C GLY A 63 23.46 12.47 1.92
N GLU A 64 23.39 11.14 2.09
CA GLU A 64 22.77 10.51 3.26
C GLU A 64 23.56 10.80 4.55
N GLY A 65 24.89 10.66 4.51
CA GLY A 65 25.74 11.00 5.66
C GLY A 65 25.64 12.46 6.08
N LEU A 66 25.49 13.39 5.13
CA LEU A 66 25.28 14.82 5.41
C LEU A 66 23.93 15.08 6.09
N LYS A 67 22.86 14.38 5.70
CA LYS A 67 21.55 14.44 6.38
C LYS A 67 21.61 13.85 7.79
N GLU A 68 22.33 12.74 7.96
CA GLU A 68 22.56 12.15 9.29
C GLU A 68 23.35 13.12 10.19
N ALA A 69 24.41 13.76 9.66
CA ALA A 69 25.17 14.77 10.39
C ALA A 69 24.30 16.00 10.76
N GLN A 70 23.42 16.44 9.86
CA GLN A 70 22.48 17.53 10.10
C GLN A 70 21.47 17.19 11.20
N THR A 71 20.98 15.95 11.25
CA THR A 71 20.02 15.49 12.26
C THR A 71 20.68 15.17 13.61
N ALA A 72 21.92 14.68 13.60
CA ALA A 72 22.68 14.32 14.79
C ALA A 72 23.29 15.54 15.51
N GLY A 73 23.54 16.65 14.81
CA GLY A 73 24.30 17.78 15.31
C GLY A 73 23.49 19.05 15.54
N ARG A 74 23.15 19.33 16.81
CA ARG A 74 23.01 20.71 17.34
C ARG A 74 24.18 21.55 16.82
N GLU A 75 23.88 22.70 16.21
CA GLU A 75 24.83 23.69 15.68
C GLU A 75 26.19 23.62 16.38
N ALA A 76 27.11 22.81 15.83
CA ALA A 76 28.50 22.82 16.25
C ALA A 76 28.96 24.23 15.95
N GLY A 77 29.19 25.05 16.99
CA GLY A 77 29.21 26.53 16.99
C GLY A 77 30.20 27.21 16.04
N GLY A 78 30.07 26.93 14.75
CA GLY A 78 30.83 27.40 13.62
C GLY A 78 29.93 27.43 12.38
N PRO A 79 30.31 28.21 11.35
CA PRO A 79 29.46 28.58 10.22
C PRO A 79 29.31 27.49 9.15
N VAL A 80 29.33 26.20 9.53
CA VAL A 80 29.23 25.10 8.55
C VAL A 80 27.75 24.89 8.20
N SER A 81 27.34 25.36 7.02
CA SER A 81 25.99 25.14 6.50
C SER A 81 25.87 23.74 5.89
N TRP A 82 25.42 22.76 6.67
CA TRP A 82 25.16 21.39 6.19
C TRP A 82 24.22 21.36 4.98
N GLY A 83 23.23 22.26 4.96
CA GLY A 83 22.30 22.39 3.82
C GLY A 83 23.00 22.84 2.52
N GLN A 84 24.06 23.64 2.61
CA GLN A 84 24.86 24.01 1.44
C GLN A 84 25.63 22.81 0.89
N PHE A 85 26.24 22.00 1.77
CA PHE A 85 26.92 20.77 1.35
C PHE A 85 25.98 19.77 0.69
N GLU A 86 24.76 19.63 1.21
CA GLU A 86 23.74 18.78 0.60
C GLU A 86 23.33 19.29 -0.79
N ALA A 87 23.09 20.60 -0.93
CA ALA A 87 22.75 21.22 -2.20
C ALA A 87 23.87 21.06 -3.24
N ASP A 88 25.12 21.31 -2.85
CA ASP A 88 26.29 21.14 -3.71
C ASP A 88 26.49 19.67 -4.12
N THR A 89 26.25 18.72 -3.19
CA THR A 89 26.32 17.28 -3.49
C THR A 89 25.24 16.86 -4.51
N ARG A 90 23.99 17.32 -4.34
CA ARG A 90 22.89 17.05 -5.29
C ARG A 90 23.17 17.65 -6.67
N GLN A 91 23.74 18.86 -6.73
CA GLN A 91 24.10 19.50 -7.99
C GLN A 91 25.13 18.67 -8.76
N VAL A 92 26.17 18.17 -8.08
CA VAL A 92 27.17 17.29 -8.71
C VAL A 92 26.54 15.96 -9.14
N GLU A 93 25.59 15.41 -8.37
CA GLU A 93 24.87 14.19 -8.75
C GLU A 93 24.10 14.36 -10.07
N LEU A 94 23.38 15.47 -10.23
CA LEU A 94 22.64 15.81 -11.45
C LEU A 94 23.59 15.92 -12.65
N GLU A 95 24.75 16.55 -12.47
CA GLU A 95 25.75 16.68 -13.54
C GLU A 95 26.38 15.33 -13.93
N VAL A 96 26.56 14.40 -12.98
CA VAL A 96 27.01 13.04 -13.28
C VAL A 96 25.94 12.25 -14.04
N ALA A 97 24.66 12.43 -13.70
CA ALA A 97 23.55 11.80 -14.42
C ALA A 97 23.47 12.28 -15.87
N GLU A 98 23.62 13.59 -16.11
CA GLU A 98 23.64 14.13 -17.47
C GLU A 98 24.83 13.60 -18.30
N LEU A 99 26.01 13.46 -17.68
CA LEU A 99 27.18 12.87 -18.35
C LEU A 99 26.99 11.39 -18.68
N LEU A 100 26.31 10.63 -17.80
CA LEU A 100 25.94 9.23 -18.05
C LEU A 100 25.05 9.10 -19.27
N GLU A 101 23.99 9.92 -19.35
CA GLU A 101 23.06 9.93 -20.49
C GLU A 101 23.78 10.27 -21.81
N ARG A 102 24.64 11.30 -21.80
CA ARG A 102 25.46 11.65 -22.97
C ARG A 102 26.41 10.52 -23.37
N SER A 103 27.01 9.83 -22.40
CA SER A 103 27.93 8.71 -22.67
C SER A 103 27.20 7.50 -23.28
N ALA A 104 25.98 7.21 -22.81
CA ALA A 104 25.14 6.15 -23.36
C ALA A 104 24.68 6.45 -24.79
N GLY A 105 24.31 7.71 -25.07
CA GLY A 105 23.91 8.15 -26.42
C GLY A 105 25.05 8.13 -27.44
N ALA A 106 26.29 8.43 -27.03
CA ALA A 106 27.46 8.39 -27.90
C ALA A 106 27.84 6.95 -28.33
N ALA A 107 27.62 5.96 -27.46
CA ALA A 107 27.87 4.55 -27.79
C ALA A 107 26.90 4.00 -28.84
N ALA A 108 25.66 4.52 -28.90
CA ALA A 108 24.62 4.05 -29.82
C ALA A 108 24.79 4.54 -31.27
N THR A 109 25.54 5.63 -31.51
CA THR A 109 25.64 6.27 -32.83
C THR A 109 26.90 5.90 -33.63
N GLY A 110 27.87 5.21 -33.02
CA GLY A 110 29.17 4.89 -33.65
C GLY A 110 29.22 3.64 -34.55
N GLY A 111 28.10 2.96 -34.79
CA GLY A 111 28.09 1.58 -35.33
C GLY A 111 27.41 1.36 -36.68
N ARG A 112 27.55 2.24 -37.68
CA ARG A 112 27.10 1.94 -39.06
C ARG A 112 28.02 2.52 -40.15
N HIS A 113 29.05 1.75 -40.51
CA HIS A 113 29.67 1.83 -41.83
C HIS A 113 29.39 0.55 -42.62
N SER A 114 28.51 0.62 -43.63
CA SER A 114 28.52 -0.29 -44.77
C SER A 114 27.76 0.30 -45.97
N ARG A 115 28.57 0.63 -46.99
CA ARG A 115 28.37 0.43 -48.44
C ARG A 115 27.04 0.84 -49.10
N THR A 116 27.14 1.88 -49.94
CA THR A 116 26.34 2.19 -51.15
C THR A 116 26.46 1.07 -52.21
N PRO A 117 25.60 0.96 -53.28
CA PRO A 117 25.08 2.09 -54.08
C PRO A 117 23.67 2.03 -54.73
N SER A 118 23.24 3.24 -55.14
CA SER A 118 22.35 3.63 -56.26
C SER A 118 20.89 3.17 -56.31
N ALA A 119 19.95 4.14 -56.30
CA ALA A 119 19.10 4.49 -57.45
C ALA A 119 18.19 5.72 -57.17
N ASP A 120 18.47 6.80 -57.90
CA ASP A 120 17.59 7.73 -58.63
C ASP A 120 16.18 8.19 -58.16
N LEU A 121 16.03 9.54 -58.22
CA LEU A 121 14.84 10.39 -58.51
C LEU A 121 13.87 10.81 -57.36
N PRO A 122 13.10 11.93 -57.48
CA PRO A 122 13.60 13.31 -57.54
C PRO A 122 12.85 14.33 -56.62
N ARG A 123 13.58 15.40 -56.28
CA ARG A 123 13.19 16.81 -56.04
C ARG A 123 11.74 17.22 -55.66
N ARG A 124 11.65 17.74 -54.42
CA ARG A 124 11.07 19.03 -53.94
C ARG A 124 9.79 19.60 -54.58
N ILE A 125 8.78 19.80 -53.72
CA ILE A 125 7.80 20.92 -53.79
C ILE A 125 7.90 21.71 -52.46
N PRO A 126 7.92 23.06 -52.46
CA PRO A 126 7.91 23.86 -51.24
C PRO A 126 6.50 24.04 -50.70
N THR A 127 6.31 23.88 -49.39
CA THR A 127 5.12 24.30 -48.64
C THR A 127 5.05 25.83 -48.53
N PRO A 128 3.88 26.45 -48.70
CA PRO A 128 3.71 27.89 -48.49
C PRO A 128 3.64 28.21 -46.99
N SER A 129 4.27 29.34 -46.65
CA SER A 129 4.27 29.99 -45.35
C SER A 129 2.85 30.39 -44.90
N GLN A 130 2.46 29.92 -43.72
CA GLN A 130 1.22 30.29 -43.03
C GLN A 130 1.48 31.55 -42.17
N PRO A 131 0.66 32.62 -42.28
CA PRO A 131 0.83 33.83 -41.47
C PRO A 131 0.26 33.66 -40.05
N SER A 132 1.02 34.14 -39.07
CA SER A 132 0.67 34.19 -37.65
C SER A 132 -0.57 35.06 -37.40
N PRO A 133 -1.49 34.68 -36.48
CA PRO A 133 -2.60 35.54 -36.07
C PRO A 133 -2.13 36.62 -35.07
N PRO A 134 -2.77 37.80 -35.06
CA PRO A 134 -2.38 38.92 -34.20
C PRO A 134 -2.86 38.76 -32.76
N THR A 135 -1.97 39.16 -31.85
CA THR A 135 -2.17 39.35 -30.41
C THR A 135 -3.30 40.35 -30.12
N PRO A 136 -4.31 40.01 -29.29
CA PRO A 136 -5.25 41.01 -28.79
C PRO A 136 -4.66 41.73 -27.57
N THR A 137 -4.52 43.05 -27.73
CA THR A 137 -4.25 44.03 -26.68
C THR A 137 -5.52 44.28 -25.86
N HIS A 138 -5.48 44.04 -24.55
CA HIS A 138 -6.48 44.53 -23.60
C HIS A 138 -6.02 45.85 -22.96
N PRO A 139 -6.90 46.85 -22.82
CA PRO A 139 -6.55 48.12 -22.19
C PRO A 139 -6.63 48.03 -20.66
N VAL A 140 -5.61 48.60 -20.03
CA VAL A 140 -5.58 49.00 -18.63
C VAL A 140 -6.67 50.04 -18.38
N THR A 141 -7.56 49.79 -17.42
CA THR A 141 -8.39 50.85 -16.83
C THR A 141 -8.24 50.79 -15.31
N SER A 142 -7.44 51.71 -14.81
CA SER A 142 -7.36 52.09 -13.40
C SER A 142 -8.49 53.07 -13.10
N ALA A 143 -9.26 52.82 -12.03
CA ALA A 143 -9.99 53.88 -11.34
C ALA A 143 -10.10 53.55 -9.84
N ASN A 144 -9.56 54.47 -9.06
CA ASN A 144 -9.48 54.50 -7.61
C ASN A 144 -10.82 54.90 -6.94
N ALA A 145 -10.89 54.53 -5.66
CA ALA A 145 -11.45 55.27 -4.51
C ALA A 145 -12.94 55.17 -4.16
N SER A 146 -13.19 54.56 -2.99
CA SER A 146 -14.16 54.99 -1.97
C SER A 146 -13.98 54.08 -0.74
N VAL A 147 -12.99 54.35 0.14
CA VAL A 147 -13.19 54.93 1.49
C VAL A 147 -14.53 54.57 2.14
N GLY A 148 -14.47 53.68 3.13
CA GLY A 148 -15.56 53.36 4.05
C GLY A 148 -14.99 52.67 5.28
N ALA A 149 -14.62 53.46 6.28
CA ALA A 149 -14.09 52.99 7.56
C ALA A 149 -15.17 52.27 8.37
N SER A 150 -14.82 51.11 8.95
CA SER A 150 -15.52 50.54 10.11
C SER A 150 -14.58 49.65 10.93
N PRO A 151 -14.84 49.55 12.25
CA PRO A 151 -13.78 49.42 13.25
C PRO A 151 -13.41 47.98 13.58
N ALA A 152 -12.18 47.86 14.09
CA ALA A 152 -11.54 46.65 14.58
C ALA A 152 -12.48 45.80 15.45
N THR A 153 -12.75 44.58 14.98
CA THR A 153 -13.25 43.49 15.82
C THR A 153 -12.05 42.63 16.16
N ASN A 154 -11.72 42.58 17.45
CA ASN A 154 -10.66 41.75 18.01
C ASN A 154 -10.98 40.27 17.77
N THR A 155 -10.36 39.68 16.76
CA THR A 155 -10.31 38.23 16.57
C THR A 155 -9.23 37.67 17.50
N PRO A 156 -9.54 36.78 18.46
CA PRO A 156 -8.52 36.14 19.28
C PRO A 156 -7.65 35.24 18.40
N GLU A 157 -6.35 35.55 18.31
CA GLU A 157 -5.35 34.63 17.76
C GLU A 157 -5.32 33.36 18.62
N LEU A 158 -5.91 32.27 18.13
CA LEU A 158 -5.64 30.95 18.68
C LEU A 158 -4.20 30.57 18.33
N PRO A 159 -3.40 30.06 19.30
CA PRO A 159 -2.06 29.56 19.03
C PRO A 159 -2.15 28.26 18.20
N SER A 160 -2.12 28.41 16.87
CA SER A 160 -1.96 27.33 15.91
C SER A 160 -0.49 26.89 15.85
N ALA A 161 -0.02 26.26 16.92
CA ALA A 161 1.26 25.57 16.95
C ALA A 161 1.01 24.07 17.12
N HIS A 162 0.48 23.43 16.08
CA HIS A 162 0.51 21.97 16.03
C HIS A 162 1.97 21.54 15.88
N PRO A 163 2.48 20.63 16.74
CA PRO A 163 3.83 20.09 16.57
C PRO A 163 3.95 19.46 15.18
N PRO A 164 5.12 19.55 14.52
CA PRO A 164 5.33 18.92 13.22
C PRO A 164 5.07 17.42 13.38
N LEU A 165 4.07 16.93 12.65
CA LEU A 165 3.69 15.52 12.68
C LEU A 165 4.91 14.67 12.29
N PRO A 166 5.16 13.55 12.98
CA PRO A 166 6.18 12.61 12.57
C PRO A 166 5.86 12.14 11.15
N LEU A 167 6.69 12.51 10.18
CA LEU A 167 6.57 12.09 8.79
C LEU A 167 6.78 10.57 8.76
N SER A 168 5.68 9.82 8.58
CA SER A 168 5.76 8.44 8.13
C SER A 168 6.63 8.38 6.88
N SER A 169 7.51 7.36 6.80
CA SER A 169 8.37 7.20 5.64
C SER A 169 7.50 7.03 4.39
N PRO A 170 7.80 7.70 3.26
CA PRO A 170 7.14 7.41 1.98
C PRO A 170 7.15 5.91 1.63
N SER A 171 8.16 5.17 2.12
CA SER A 171 8.27 3.72 1.97
C SER A 171 7.13 2.96 2.66
N ASP A 172 6.68 3.41 3.85
CA ASP A 172 5.64 2.71 4.61
C ASP A 172 4.30 2.83 3.89
N LEU A 173 4.02 4.02 3.36
CA LEU A 173 2.80 4.29 2.59
C LEU A 173 2.78 3.53 1.28
N LEU A 174 3.91 3.49 0.56
CA LEU A 174 4.05 2.69 -0.65
C LEU A 174 3.86 1.20 -0.37
N THR A 175 4.37 0.71 0.76
CA THR A 175 4.20 -0.69 1.20
C THR A 175 2.72 -1.00 1.44
N ALA A 176 2.01 -0.17 2.21
CA ALA A 176 0.59 -0.36 2.46
C ALA A 176 -0.26 -0.32 1.17
N CYS A 177 0.00 0.62 0.27
CA CYS A 177 -0.66 0.67 -1.05
C CYS A 177 -0.39 -0.59 -1.87
N SER A 178 0.85 -1.07 -1.90
CA SER A 178 1.22 -2.28 -2.62
C SER A 178 0.53 -3.52 -2.05
N THR A 179 0.48 -3.64 -0.72
CA THR A 179 -0.19 -4.76 -0.06
C THR A 179 -1.71 -4.72 -0.29
N TYR A 180 -2.33 -3.54 -0.26
CA TYR A 180 -3.74 -3.36 -0.67
C TYR A 180 -3.99 -3.87 -2.10
N HIS A 181 -3.15 -3.46 -3.05
CA HIS A 181 -3.27 -3.89 -4.44
C HIS A 181 -3.09 -5.41 -4.62
N ILE A 182 -2.16 -6.02 -3.89
CA ILE A 182 -2.00 -7.48 -3.89
C ILE A 182 -3.25 -8.17 -3.34
N CYS A 183 -3.86 -7.64 -2.29
CA CYS A 183 -5.04 -8.24 -1.67
C CYS A 183 -6.31 -8.10 -2.53
N THR A 184 -6.45 -7.00 -3.26
CA THR A 184 -7.68 -6.70 -4.03
C THR A 184 -7.58 -7.06 -5.51
N GLU A 185 -6.37 -7.08 -6.07
CA GLU A 185 -6.13 -7.28 -7.50
C GLU A 185 -4.99 -8.28 -7.79
N GLY A 186 -4.61 -9.11 -6.81
CA GLY A 186 -3.45 -10.01 -6.89
C GLY A 186 -3.40 -10.86 -8.17
N SER A 187 -4.54 -11.31 -8.68
CA SER A 187 -4.60 -12.11 -9.93
C SER A 187 -4.15 -11.34 -11.18
N GLY A 188 -4.23 -10.00 -11.19
CA GLY A 188 -3.80 -9.16 -12.31
C GLY A 188 -2.34 -8.71 -12.23
N LEU A 189 -1.76 -8.70 -11.02
CA LEU A 189 -0.39 -8.25 -10.77
C LEU A 189 0.65 -9.37 -10.97
N LEU A 190 0.23 -10.63 -10.79
CA LEU A 190 1.14 -11.76 -10.93
C LEU A 190 1.36 -12.10 -12.42
N PRO A 191 2.61 -12.24 -12.87
CA PRO A 191 2.91 -12.55 -14.26
C PRO A 191 2.40 -13.96 -14.61
N GLY A 192 1.49 -14.03 -15.59
CA GLY A 192 1.11 -15.21 -16.38
C GLY A 192 0.81 -16.49 -15.59
N GLN A 193 -0.48 -16.89 -15.51
CA GLN A 193 -0.95 -18.20 -14.98
C GLN A 193 -0.49 -18.58 -13.55
N GLN A 194 0.33 -17.77 -12.88
CA GLN A 194 0.76 -17.98 -11.51
C GLN A 194 -0.32 -17.45 -10.56
N SER A 195 -0.87 -18.33 -9.74
CA SER A 195 -1.71 -17.92 -8.61
C SER A 195 -0.84 -17.46 -7.45
N LEU A 196 -1.40 -16.64 -6.54
CA LEU A 196 -0.68 -16.22 -5.34
C LEU A 196 -0.27 -17.44 -4.51
N GLY A 197 -1.12 -18.46 -4.41
CA GLY A 197 -0.80 -19.73 -3.75
C GLY A 197 0.43 -20.42 -4.34
N SER A 198 0.59 -20.41 -5.67
CA SER A 198 1.76 -20.98 -6.34
C SER A 198 3.04 -20.20 -6.05
N VAL A 199 2.96 -18.87 -6.03
CA VAL A 199 4.08 -17.97 -5.71
C VAL A 199 4.46 -18.13 -4.24
N SER A 200 3.48 -18.16 -3.34
CA SER A 200 3.68 -18.41 -1.91
C SER A 200 4.32 -19.77 -1.67
N ARG A 201 3.89 -20.84 -2.35
CA ARG A 201 4.58 -22.13 -2.30
C ARG A 201 6.01 -22.03 -2.76
N LYS A 202 6.27 -21.30 -3.85
CA LYS A 202 7.63 -21.14 -4.36
C LYS A 202 8.51 -20.36 -3.37
N ILE A 203 7.98 -19.31 -2.75
CA ILE A 203 8.68 -18.54 -1.70
C ILE A 203 8.92 -19.42 -0.46
N LEU A 204 7.93 -20.18 -0.04
CA LEU A 204 8.02 -21.11 1.09
C LEU A 204 8.91 -22.31 0.78
N ALA A 205 9.00 -22.73 -0.49
CA ALA A 205 9.81 -23.84 -0.98
C ALA A 205 11.26 -23.46 -1.23
N SER A 206 11.52 -22.19 -1.56
CA SER A 206 12.87 -21.64 -1.56
C SER A 206 13.47 -21.98 -0.19
N PRO A 207 14.53 -22.80 -0.14
CA PRO A 207 15.22 -23.04 1.11
C PRO A 207 15.60 -21.66 1.62
N SER A 208 15.00 -21.25 2.74
CA SER A 208 15.42 -20.08 3.48
C SER A 208 16.94 -20.17 3.52
N TYR A 209 17.62 -19.26 2.81
CA TYR A 209 19.05 -19.36 2.51
C TYR A 209 19.92 -19.24 3.77
N ASN A 210 19.34 -19.34 4.97
CA ASN A 210 19.92 -18.90 6.22
C ASN A 210 19.94 -19.94 7.35
N SER A 211 19.40 -21.16 7.20
CA SER A 211 19.43 -22.13 8.33
C SER A 211 20.64 -23.07 8.31
N GLU A 212 21.17 -23.49 7.16
CA GLU A 212 22.18 -24.56 7.12
C GLU A 212 23.64 -24.11 7.24
N ARG A 213 23.90 -22.80 7.18
CA ARG A 213 25.16 -22.21 7.64
C ARG A 213 24.87 -20.86 8.28
N ARG A 214 24.41 -20.87 9.54
CA ARG A 214 24.67 -19.71 10.42
C ARG A 214 26.18 -19.49 10.35
N ASP A 215 26.58 -18.44 9.64
CA ASP A 215 27.98 -18.03 9.52
C ASP A 215 28.59 -18.07 10.93
N PRO A 216 29.68 -18.81 11.19
CA PRO A 216 30.25 -18.93 12.54
C PRO A 216 30.53 -17.57 13.17
N LEU A 217 30.70 -16.52 12.36
CA LEU A 217 30.75 -15.14 12.81
C LEU A 217 29.43 -14.65 13.41
N ARG A 218 28.28 -14.91 12.77
CA ARG A 218 26.95 -14.55 13.32
C ARG A 218 26.70 -15.21 14.67
N SER A 219 27.04 -16.48 14.83
CA SER A 219 26.87 -17.17 16.11
C SER A 219 27.76 -16.56 17.20
N ARG A 220 29.01 -16.22 16.87
CA ARG A 220 29.91 -15.53 17.82
C ARG A 220 29.42 -14.14 18.19
N VAL A 221 28.95 -13.35 17.21
CA VAL A 221 28.41 -12.02 17.46
C VAL A 221 27.14 -12.11 18.31
N ALA A 222 26.24 -13.04 17.99
CA ALA A 222 25.03 -13.30 18.77
C ALA A 222 25.38 -13.68 20.22
N GLU A 223 26.38 -14.54 20.45
CA GLU A 223 26.82 -14.86 21.82
C GLU A 223 27.40 -13.65 22.56
N HIS A 224 28.18 -12.80 21.90
CA HIS A 224 28.71 -11.59 22.53
C HIS A 224 27.61 -10.60 22.87
N LEU A 225 26.62 -10.43 21.99
CA LEU A 225 25.46 -9.58 22.22
C LEU A 225 24.57 -10.15 23.33
N LYS A 226 24.29 -11.46 23.33
CA LYS A 226 23.55 -12.14 24.41
C LYS A 226 24.28 -11.97 25.74
N ARG A 227 25.59 -12.16 25.80
CA ARG A 227 26.39 -11.94 27.02
C ARG A 227 26.28 -10.49 27.51
N ALA A 228 26.53 -9.52 26.62
CA ALA A 228 26.45 -8.11 26.96
C ALA A 228 25.05 -7.67 27.42
N TYR A 229 24.00 -8.31 26.89
CA TYR A 229 22.61 -8.08 27.29
C TYR A 229 22.30 -8.65 28.67
N PHE A 230 22.70 -9.90 28.98
CA PHE A 230 22.33 -10.57 30.24
C PHE A 230 23.21 -10.19 31.44
N GLU A 231 24.46 -9.76 31.21
CA GLU A 231 25.41 -9.42 32.29
C GLU A 231 24.91 -8.30 33.23
N PRO A 232 24.29 -7.20 32.76
CA PRO A 232 23.66 -6.20 33.63
C PRO A 232 22.55 -6.77 34.54
N PHE A 233 21.74 -7.70 34.03
CA PHE A 233 20.67 -8.33 34.81
C PHE A 233 21.23 -9.29 35.85
N GLU A 234 22.26 -10.08 35.49
CA GLU A 234 22.98 -10.95 36.44
C GLU A 234 23.59 -10.11 37.58
N ALA A 235 24.23 -8.99 37.24
CA ALA A 235 24.80 -8.06 38.20
C ALA A 235 23.71 -7.45 39.11
N ALA A 236 22.60 -6.96 38.54
CA ALA A 236 21.52 -6.35 39.31
C ALA A 236 20.83 -7.35 40.25
N LEU A 237 20.52 -8.55 39.77
CA LEU A 237 19.77 -9.56 40.54
C LEU A 237 20.64 -10.26 41.60
N SER A 238 21.92 -10.47 41.30
CA SER A 238 22.85 -11.20 42.18
C SER A 238 23.58 -10.28 43.17
N SER A 239 23.73 -8.99 42.86
CA SER A 239 24.41 -8.03 43.74
C SER A 239 23.65 -7.81 45.04
N THR A 240 24.37 -7.84 46.16
CA THR A 240 23.85 -7.41 47.47
C THR A 240 23.75 -5.89 47.57
N ALA A 241 24.42 -5.15 46.68
CA ALA A 241 24.40 -3.70 46.63
C ALA A 241 23.19 -3.13 45.87
N SER A 242 22.53 -3.93 45.03
CA SER A 242 21.36 -3.48 44.25
C SER A 242 20.12 -3.38 45.12
N THR A 243 19.36 -2.29 44.93
CA THR A 243 18.13 -2.04 45.67
C THR A 243 17.02 -3.01 45.25
N VAL A 244 16.01 -3.21 46.10
CA VAL A 244 14.83 -4.04 45.77
C VAL A 244 14.14 -3.54 44.50
N ALA A 245 14.04 -2.23 44.32
CA ALA A 245 13.42 -1.63 43.13
C ALA A 245 14.22 -1.92 41.86
N GLU A 246 15.56 -1.86 41.91
CA GLU A 246 16.42 -2.21 40.78
C GLU A 246 16.29 -3.69 40.41
N LYS A 247 16.22 -4.58 41.41
CA LYS A 247 16.02 -6.02 41.19
C LYS A 247 14.67 -6.33 40.57
N LEU A 248 13.59 -5.72 41.07
CA LEU A 248 12.25 -5.88 40.51
C LEU A 248 12.19 -5.37 39.08
N LYS A 249 12.76 -4.19 38.80
CA LYS A 249 12.82 -3.63 37.46
C LYS A 249 13.60 -4.55 36.50
N ALA A 250 14.77 -5.02 36.90
CA ALA A 250 15.59 -5.95 36.12
C ALA A 250 14.83 -7.25 35.80
N TRP A 251 14.10 -7.79 36.78
CA TRP A 251 13.27 -8.96 36.57
C TRP A 251 12.06 -8.69 35.67
N ASP A 252 11.36 -7.57 35.83
CA ASP A 252 10.20 -7.22 35.00
C ASP A 252 10.59 -7.08 33.53
N GLU A 253 11.77 -6.52 33.24
CA GLU A 253 12.36 -6.45 31.90
C GLU A 253 12.67 -7.86 31.35
N LEU A 254 13.38 -8.72 32.10
CA LEU A 254 13.63 -10.11 31.68
C LEU A 254 12.34 -10.93 31.49
N TRP A 255 11.35 -10.73 32.36
CA TRP A 255 10.07 -11.41 32.26
C TRP A 255 9.26 -10.91 31.05
N GLN A 256 9.40 -9.63 30.69
CA GLN A 256 8.84 -9.09 29.47
C GLN A 256 9.42 -9.81 28.24
N ASP A 257 10.73 -10.03 28.19
CA ASP A 257 11.36 -10.79 27.10
C ASP A 257 10.81 -12.23 27.01
N VAL A 258 10.65 -12.91 28.15
CA VAL A 258 10.06 -14.26 28.20
C VAL A 258 8.61 -14.24 27.71
N LYS A 259 7.80 -13.26 28.12
CA LYS A 259 6.42 -13.12 27.63
C LYS A 259 6.38 -12.88 26.13
N ASP A 260 7.20 -11.97 25.63
CA ASP A 260 7.21 -11.60 24.22
C ASP A 260 7.67 -12.76 23.33
N ALA A 261 8.57 -13.60 23.84
CA ALA A 261 9.00 -14.82 23.15
C ALA A 261 7.95 -15.95 23.22
N VAL A 262 7.33 -16.18 24.38
CA VAL A 262 6.49 -17.37 24.60
C VAL A 262 5.01 -17.15 24.23
N LEU A 263 4.46 -15.95 24.40
CA LEU A 263 3.04 -15.69 24.10
C LEU A 263 2.67 -15.93 22.62
N PRO A 264 3.50 -15.56 21.63
CA PRO A 264 3.24 -15.90 20.22
C PRO A 264 3.19 -17.41 19.97
N LEU A 265 4.00 -18.19 20.70
CA LEU A 265 3.97 -19.65 20.64
C LEU A 265 2.67 -20.22 21.24
N ALA A 266 2.15 -19.60 22.29
CA ALA A 266 0.87 -20.01 22.87
C ALA A 266 -0.29 -19.78 21.91
N ASP A 267 -0.35 -18.60 21.29
CA ASP A 267 -1.42 -18.23 20.36
C ASP A 267 -1.38 -19.09 19.08
N SER A 268 -0.17 -19.44 18.62
CA SER A 268 0.01 -20.31 17.44
C SER A 268 -0.20 -21.79 17.73
N TYR A 269 0.34 -22.31 18.84
CA TYR A 269 0.47 -23.75 19.06
C TYR A 269 -0.55 -24.33 20.03
N LEU A 270 -0.71 -23.71 21.20
CA LEU A 270 -1.65 -24.19 22.24
C LEU A 270 -3.09 -24.10 21.74
N SER A 271 -3.41 -23.02 21.01
CA SER A 271 -4.74 -22.86 20.43
C SER A 271 -5.12 -24.07 19.56
N ILE A 272 -4.19 -24.57 18.73
CA ILE A 272 -4.46 -25.68 17.81
C ILE A 272 -4.58 -27.01 18.53
N LYS A 273 -3.64 -27.31 19.42
CA LYS A 273 -3.57 -28.64 20.07
C LYS A 273 -4.52 -28.80 21.23
N GLU A 274 -4.62 -27.79 22.07
CA GLU A 274 -5.33 -27.85 23.37
C GLU A 274 -6.58 -26.96 23.41
N GLY A 275 -6.84 -26.19 22.34
CA GLY A 275 -7.99 -25.30 22.23
C GLY A 275 -7.71 -23.86 22.70
N GLU A 276 -8.61 -22.95 22.33
CA GLU A 276 -8.47 -21.52 22.59
C GLU A 276 -8.51 -21.18 24.09
N GLU A 277 -9.29 -21.91 24.88
CA GLU A 277 -9.38 -21.74 26.34
C GLU A 277 -8.05 -22.04 27.05
N SER A 278 -7.33 -23.05 26.58
CA SER A 278 -6.01 -23.41 27.13
C SER A 278 -4.98 -22.32 26.82
N ALA A 279 -5.00 -21.78 25.59
CA ALA A 279 -4.16 -20.64 25.21
C ALA A 279 -4.49 -19.37 26.03
N LYS A 280 -5.78 -19.07 26.25
CA LYS A 280 -6.22 -17.95 27.09
C LYS A 280 -5.75 -18.09 28.53
N ARG A 281 -5.88 -19.28 29.13
CA ARG A 281 -5.38 -19.55 30.49
C ARG A 281 -3.88 -19.38 30.59
N PHE A 282 -3.13 -19.91 29.62
CA PHE A 282 -1.69 -19.72 29.58
C PHE A 282 -1.30 -18.24 29.48
N LYS A 283 -1.97 -17.49 28.61
CA LYS A 283 -1.75 -16.05 28.44
C LYS A 283 -2.05 -15.30 29.73
N ALA A 284 -3.15 -15.62 30.41
CA ALA A 284 -3.47 -15.03 31.71
C ALA A 284 -2.40 -15.32 32.78
N GLU A 285 -1.89 -16.56 32.82
CA GLU A 285 -0.84 -16.98 33.76
C GLU A 285 0.51 -16.28 33.48
N ALA A 286 0.89 -16.21 32.19
CA ALA A 286 2.10 -15.52 31.75
C ALA A 286 2.01 -13.99 31.97
N GLN A 287 0.81 -13.41 31.86
CA GLN A 287 0.57 -11.98 32.05
C GLN A 287 0.30 -11.56 33.51
N ALA A 288 0.00 -12.50 34.41
CA ALA A 288 -0.26 -12.18 35.82
C ALA A 288 0.88 -11.31 36.39
N PRO A 289 0.64 -10.25 37.16
CA PRO A 289 1.73 -9.62 37.91
C PRO A 289 2.35 -10.66 38.86
N LEU A 290 3.65 -10.57 39.15
CA LEU A 290 4.18 -11.25 40.33
C LEU A 290 3.54 -10.57 41.53
N ASN A 291 2.40 -11.11 41.96
CA ASN A 291 1.70 -10.66 43.15
C ASN A 291 2.50 -11.08 44.37
N LEU A 292 3.61 -10.39 44.60
CA LEU A 292 4.34 -10.31 45.86
C LEU A 292 3.61 -9.39 46.84
N VAL A 293 2.27 -9.44 46.82
CA VAL A 293 1.43 -8.75 47.79
C VAL A 293 1.82 -9.35 49.14
N ASN A 294 2.60 -8.58 49.92
CA ASN A 294 3.20 -8.89 51.23
C ASN A 294 4.69 -9.26 51.29
N GLN A 295 5.47 -9.23 50.21
CA GLN A 295 6.93 -9.37 50.31
C GLN A 295 7.65 -8.02 50.12
N THR A 296 8.54 -7.68 51.06
CA THR A 296 9.33 -6.44 51.06
C THR A 296 10.58 -6.49 50.16
N GLY A 297 10.77 -7.58 49.41
CA GLY A 297 11.99 -7.84 48.64
C GLY A 297 11.72 -8.67 47.37
N PHE A 298 12.69 -8.68 46.47
CA PHE A 298 12.73 -9.58 45.32
C PHE A 298 13.04 -11.01 45.79
N ASP A 299 12.18 -11.97 45.43
CA ASP A 299 12.34 -13.38 45.76
C ASP A 299 12.62 -14.19 44.48
N ALA A 300 13.89 -14.57 44.32
CA ALA A 300 14.35 -15.37 43.17
C ALA A 300 13.67 -16.75 43.11
N VAL A 301 13.27 -17.32 44.25
CA VAL A 301 12.59 -18.64 44.30
C VAL A 301 11.17 -18.53 43.74
N ALA A 302 10.46 -17.44 44.06
CA ALA A 302 9.15 -17.14 43.48
C ALA A 302 9.25 -16.90 41.96
N ALA A 303 10.27 -16.17 41.50
CA ALA A 303 10.53 -15.97 40.08
C ALA A 303 10.83 -17.30 39.35
N LEU A 304 11.64 -18.19 39.95
CA LEU A 304 11.91 -19.53 39.43
C LEU A 304 10.66 -20.41 39.38
N ALA A 305 9.78 -20.36 40.39
CA ALA A 305 8.51 -21.10 40.37
C ALA A 305 7.57 -20.62 39.26
N ARG A 306 7.64 -19.34 38.92
CA ARG A 306 6.91 -18.80 37.78
C ARG A 306 7.47 -19.28 36.45
N LEU A 307 8.79 -19.26 36.29
CA LEU A 307 9.47 -19.78 35.11
C LEU A 307 9.17 -21.27 34.92
N GLU A 308 9.14 -22.05 36.00
CA GLU A 308 8.75 -23.47 36.00
C GLU A 308 7.37 -23.69 35.36
N THR A 309 6.39 -22.83 35.69
CA THR A 309 5.03 -22.95 35.15
C THR A 309 5.01 -22.77 33.63
N VAL A 310 5.80 -21.82 33.11
CA VAL A 310 5.96 -21.62 31.65
C VAL A 310 6.67 -22.81 31.00
N VAL A 311 7.76 -23.29 31.60
CA VAL A 311 8.52 -24.43 31.10
C VAL A 311 7.69 -25.71 31.11
N ASP A 312 6.83 -25.92 32.10
CA ASP A 312 5.94 -27.09 32.14
C ASP A 312 4.91 -27.06 31.00
N VAL A 313 4.34 -25.89 30.68
CA VAL A 313 3.43 -25.75 29.54
C VAL A 313 4.15 -25.99 28.21
N LEU A 314 5.36 -25.42 28.06
CA LEU A 314 6.22 -25.68 26.91
C LEU A 314 6.57 -27.17 26.81
N LYS A 315 6.82 -27.87 27.93
CA LYS A 315 7.17 -29.30 27.97
C LYS A 315 6.03 -30.19 27.49
N ARG A 316 4.81 -29.95 27.95
CA ARG A 316 3.61 -30.71 27.51
C ARG A 316 3.37 -30.59 26.00
N ASN A 317 3.86 -29.51 25.41
CA ASN A 317 3.58 -29.15 24.02
C ASN A 317 4.75 -29.44 23.07
N SER A 318 5.97 -29.49 23.59
CA SER A 318 7.17 -29.85 22.84
C SER A 318 7.12 -31.33 22.46
N GLY A 319 7.26 -31.64 21.17
CA GLY A 319 7.26 -33.03 20.69
C GLY A 319 8.36 -33.90 21.32
N ALA A 320 8.27 -35.22 21.16
CA ALA A 320 9.15 -36.19 21.84
C ALA A 320 10.66 -35.89 21.72
N ALA A 321 11.12 -35.41 20.57
CA ALA A 321 12.52 -35.06 20.33
C ALA A 321 13.05 -33.91 21.20
N ARG A 322 12.15 -33.05 21.72
CA ARG A 322 12.50 -31.84 22.49
C ARG A 322 12.21 -31.97 23.98
N SER A 323 11.58 -33.08 24.37
CA SER A 323 11.26 -33.39 25.75
C SER A 323 12.53 -33.50 26.61
N GLU A 324 13.68 -33.86 26.05
CA GLU A 324 14.94 -33.99 26.80
C GLU A 324 15.51 -32.62 27.19
N THR A 325 15.71 -31.71 26.23
CA THR A 325 16.23 -30.36 26.50
C THR A 325 15.35 -29.60 27.48
N ILE A 326 14.03 -29.66 27.31
CA ILE A 326 13.12 -28.95 28.21
C ILE A 326 13.00 -29.62 29.59
N SER A 327 13.17 -30.94 29.67
CA SER A 327 13.26 -31.62 30.97
C SER A 327 14.54 -31.24 31.70
N ALA A 328 15.67 -31.08 30.98
CA ALA A 328 16.89 -30.57 31.58
C ALA A 328 16.72 -29.14 32.12
N ILE A 329 16.07 -28.24 31.37
CA ILE A 329 15.75 -26.88 31.86
C ILE A 329 14.85 -26.95 33.10
N PHE A 330 13.85 -27.84 33.10
CA PHE A 330 12.96 -28.03 34.25
C PHE A 330 13.71 -28.53 35.49
N ASP A 331 14.57 -29.55 35.33
CA ASP A 331 15.39 -30.10 36.42
C ASP A 331 16.37 -29.05 36.96
N ASP A 332 16.96 -28.23 36.08
CA ASP A 332 17.82 -27.11 36.47
C ASP A 332 17.05 -26.03 37.24
N ILE A 333 15.77 -25.77 36.92
CA ILE A 333 14.92 -24.87 37.72
C ILE A 333 14.71 -25.44 39.13
N VAL A 334 14.41 -26.73 39.24
CA VAL A 334 14.24 -27.40 40.55
C VAL A 334 15.52 -27.34 41.37
N PHE A 335 16.68 -27.58 40.73
CA PHE A 335 17.99 -27.46 41.37
C PHE A 335 18.30 -26.01 41.80
N ALA A 336 18.05 -25.03 40.91
CA ALA A 336 18.30 -23.61 41.16
C ALA A 336 17.52 -23.06 42.36
N LYS A 337 16.29 -23.53 42.59
CA LYS A 337 15.49 -23.16 43.77
C LYS A 337 16.16 -23.56 45.10
N SER A 338 17.00 -24.59 45.08
CA SER A 338 17.74 -25.08 46.25
C SER A 338 19.20 -24.60 46.29
N SER A 339 19.63 -23.79 45.31
CA SER A 339 20.99 -23.28 45.19
C SER A 339 21.28 -22.19 46.23
N SER A 340 22.55 -22.02 46.57
CA SER A 340 23.01 -20.86 47.37
C SER A 340 22.92 -19.54 46.61
N GLU A 341 22.84 -19.58 45.27
CA GLU A 341 22.81 -18.41 44.39
C GLU A 341 21.63 -18.46 43.38
N PRO A 342 20.37 -18.44 43.85
CA PRO A 342 19.20 -18.61 42.98
C PRO A 342 19.05 -17.50 41.93
N SER A 343 19.46 -16.25 42.24
CA SER A 343 19.40 -15.12 41.29
C SER A 343 20.26 -15.32 40.05
N ARG A 344 21.45 -15.92 40.22
CA ARG A 344 22.38 -16.15 39.10
C ARG A 344 21.85 -17.25 38.19
N SER A 345 21.41 -18.35 38.80
CA SER A 345 20.78 -19.46 38.07
C SER A 345 19.52 -19.02 37.34
N LEU A 346 18.73 -18.08 37.90
CA LEU A 346 17.53 -17.54 37.25
C LEU A 346 17.84 -16.87 35.89
N VAL A 347 18.87 -16.02 35.81
CA VAL A 347 19.24 -15.35 34.55
C VAL A 347 19.71 -16.36 33.51
N ASP A 348 20.54 -17.32 33.93
CA ASP A 348 20.99 -18.40 33.05
C ASP A 348 19.85 -19.26 32.52
N LEU A 349 18.85 -19.55 33.36
CA LEU A 349 17.67 -20.31 32.99
C LEU A 349 16.75 -19.53 32.05
N VAL A 350 16.53 -18.23 32.27
CA VAL A 350 15.79 -17.36 31.35
C VAL A 350 16.45 -17.37 29.97
N ARG A 351 17.77 -17.22 29.91
CA ARG A 351 18.54 -17.30 28.66
C ARG A 351 18.31 -18.64 27.94
N ARG A 352 18.40 -19.77 28.64
CA ARG A 352 18.15 -21.10 28.05
C ARG A 352 16.71 -21.30 27.59
N VAL A 353 15.73 -20.74 28.31
CA VAL A 353 14.32 -20.77 27.90
C VAL A 353 14.13 -19.96 26.61
N LEU A 354 14.72 -18.77 26.52
CA LEU A 354 14.66 -17.95 25.30
C LEU A 354 15.34 -18.63 24.11
N ASP A 355 16.52 -19.24 24.31
CA ASP A 355 17.19 -20.04 23.28
C ASP A 355 16.32 -21.22 22.82
N PHE A 356 15.70 -21.94 23.77
CA PHE A 356 14.78 -23.03 23.46
C PHE A 356 13.54 -22.56 22.69
N VAL A 357 13.00 -21.38 23.03
CA VAL A 357 11.85 -20.76 22.36
C VAL A 357 12.21 -20.36 20.93
N GLU A 358 13.40 -19.79 20.70
CA GLU A 358 13.93 -19.48 19.37
C GLU A 358 14.03 -20.75 18.51
N ASP A 359 14.62 -21.83 19.06
CA ASP A 359 14.72 -23.13 18.39
C ASP A 359 13.33 -23.74 18.12
N LEU A 360 12.40 -23.59 19.07
CA LEU A 360 11.02 -24.06 18.94
C LEU A 360 10.28 -23.32 17.83
N GLU A 361 10.43 -22.00 17.77
CA GLU A 361 9.85 -21.16 16.72
C GLU A 361 10.43 -21.51 15.33
N ASP A 362 11.75 -21.66 15.21
CA ASP A 362 12.42 -22.06 13.98
C ASP A 362 11.89 -23.40 13.46
N GLU A 363 11.73 -24.39 14.35
CA GLU A 363 11.19 -25.69 13.96
C GLU A 363 9.68 -25.65 13.65
N LEU A 364 8.89 -24.86 14.39
CA LEU A 364 7.47 -24.66 14.08
C LEU A 364 7.30 -23.99 12.73
N ARG A 365 8.12 -22.99 12.43
CA ARG A 365 8.17 -22.33 11.12
C ARG A 365 8.56 -23.32 10.03
N ALA A 366 9.53 -24.21 10.30
CA ALA A 366 9.93 -25.26 9.37
C ALA A 366 8.86 -26.35 9.19
N ALA A 367 8.15 -26.75 10.25
CA ALA A 367 7.04 -27.70 10.19
C ALA A 367 5.85 -27.10 9.45
N HIS A 368 5.53 -25.84 9.72
CA HIS A 368 4.52 -25.07 9.01
C HIS A 368 4.86 -24.94 7.53
N ALA A 369 6.09 -24.53 7.18
CA ALA A 369 6.55 -24.48 5.80
C ALA A 369 6.47 -25.85 5.11
N ARG A 370 6.81 -26.94 5.80
CA ARG A 370 6.64 -28.31 5.28
C ARG A 370 5.17 -28.63 5.01
N MET A 371 4.28 -28.30 5.94
CA MET A 371 2.83 -28.50 5.79
C MET A 371 2.26 -27.68 4.62
N LEU A 372 2.66 -26.41 4.48
CA LEU A 372 2.21 -25.55 3.37
C LEU A 372 2.77 -25.98 2.01
N ARG A 373 3.95 -26.62 1.98
CA ARG A 373 4.53 -27.21 0.77
C ARG A 373 3.80 -28.49 0.34
N ASP A 374 3.22 -29.22 1.29
CA ASP A 374 2.53 -30.47 1.00
C ASP A 374 1.17 -30.20 0.33
N LYS A 375 1.11 -30.44 -0.98
CA LYS A 375 -0.11 -30.28 -1.78
C LYS A 375 -1.24 -31.21 -1.33
N SER A 376 -0.92 -32.30 -0.62
CA SER A 376 -1.93 -33.22 -0.10
C SER A 376 -2.72 -32.62 1.07
N PHE A 377 -2.14 -31.64 1.77
CA PHE A 377 -2.73 -31.05 2.96
C PHE A 377 -3.58 -29.81 2.65
N LEU A 378 -3.14 -28.97 1.70
CA LEU A 378 -3.86 -27.76 1.28
C LEU A 378 -3.91 -27.72 -0.25
N SER A 379 -5.08 -27.38 -0.82
CA SER A 379 -5.14 -27.05 -2.24
C SER A 379 -4.44 -25.72 -2.53
N ASP A 380 -4.07 -25.45 -3.78
CA ASP A 380 -3.50 -24.13 -4.15
C ASP A 380 -4.50 -22.99 -3.88
N ALA A 381 -5.80 -23.24 -4.03
CA ALA A 381 -6.87 -22.27 -3.76
C ALA A 381 -7.06 -22.00 -2.27
N ASP A 382 -6.99 -23.04 -1.42
CA ASP A 382 -7.09 -22.87 0.04
C ASP A 382 -5.88 -22.13 0.60
N LEU A 383 -4.69 -22.44 0.08
CA LEU A 383 -3.47 -21.73 0.45
C LEU A 383 -3.51 -20.27 -0.01
N GLU A 384 -3.94 -20.02 -1.25
CA GLU A 384 -4.11 -18.67 -1.78
C GLU A 384 -5.09 -17.86 -0.92
N LYS A 385 -6.25 -18.44 -0.58
CA LYS A 385 -7.21 -17.82 0.31
C LYS A 385 -6.60 -17.52 1.69
N MET A 386 -5.90 -18.47 2.30
CA MET A 386 -5.25 -18.28 3.59
C MET A 386 -4.20 -17.16 3.56
N VAL A 387 -3.37 -17.14 2.50
CA VAL A 387 -2.36 -16.10 2.32
C VAL A 387 -3.02 -14.74 2.10
N LEU A 388 -4.07 -14.66 1.28
CA LEU A 388 -4.84 -13.44 1.06
C LEU A 388 -5.49 -12.94 2.36
N ASP A 389 -6.13 -13.81 3.14
CA ASP A 389 -6.75 -13.46 4.41
C ASP A 389 -5.71 -12.92 5.41
N SER A 390 -4.53 -13.56 5.48
CA SER A 390 -3.41 -13.11 6.32
C SER A 390 -2.84 -11.77 5.83
N LEU A 391 -2.62 -11.61 4.53
CA LEU A 391 -2.09 -10.36 3.95
C LEU A 391 -3.08 -9.22 4.15
N ARG A 392 -4.37 -9.48 3.95
CA ARG A 392 -5.45 -8.51 4.13
C ARG A 392 -5.49 -8.01 5.57
N LEU A 393 -5.41 -8.91 6.54
CA LEU A 393 -5.35 -8.56 7.96
C LEU A 393 -4.14 -7.69 8.31
N THR A 394 -2.95 -8.06 7.83
CA THR A 394 -1.73 -7.27 8.01
C THR A 394 -1.89 -5.89 7.36
N ALA A 395 -2.38 -5.85 6.13
CA ALA A 395 -2.58 -4.62 5.37
C ALA A 395 -3.55 -3.65 6.04
N HIS A 396 -4.68 -4.14 6.60
CA HIS A 396 -5.59 -3.30 7.38
C HIS A 396 -4.91 -2.70 8.61
N THR A 397 -4.09 -3.48 9.29
CA THR A 397 -3.37 -3.03 10.49
C THR A 397 -2.33 -1.98 10.15
N GLU A 398 -1.54 -2.23 9.10
CA GLU A 398 -0.51 -1.31 8.59
C GLU A 398 -1.11 -0.02 8.05
N GLU A 399 -2.13 -0.10 7.18
CA GLU A 399 -2.88 1.06 6.71
C GLU A 399 -3.35 1.90 7.89
N ARG A 400 -4.04 1.26 8.83
CA ARG A 400 -4.63 1.97 9.95
C ARG A 400 -3.54 2.65 10.78
N GLN A 401 -2.45 1.96 11.08
CA GLN A 401 -1.33 2.54 11.83
C GLN A 401 -0.75 3.76 11.10
N ILE A 402 -0.51 3.66 9.80
CA ILE A 402 0.05 4.74 8.98
C ILE A 402 -0.91 5.93 8.93
N ILE A 403 -2.19 5.69 8.62
CA ILE A 403 -3.19 6.75 8.51
C ILE A 403 -3.45 7.41 9.87
N LEU A 404 -3.51 6.64 10.97
CA LEU A 404 -3.63 7.22 12.31
C LEU A 404 -2.41 8.08 12.66
N LEU A 405 -1.20 7.66 12.28
CA LEU A 405 0.00 8.46 12.51
C LEU A 405 -0.04 9.78 11.70
N VAL A 406 -0.39 9.70 10.42
CA VAL A 406 -0.43 10.86 9.50
C VAL A 406 -1.50 11.87 9.89
N PHE A 407 -2.67 11.41 10.35
CA PHE A 407 -3.82 12.28 10.62
C PHE A 407 -4.03 12.57 12.12
N GLY A 408 -3.08 12.23 12.99
CA GLY A 408 -3.15 12.59 14.42
C GLY A 408 -4.17 11.76 15.22
N GLY A 409 -4.34 10.49 14.85
CA GLY A 409 -5.20 9.52 15.52
C GLY A 409 -6.64 9.47 14.95
N PRO A 410 -7.54 8.72 15.62
CA PRO A 410 -8.87 8.45 15.08
C PRO A 410 -9.72 9.72 14.93
N ALA A 411 -9.57 10.68 15.85
CA ALA A 411 -10.30 11.95 15.82
C ALA A 411 -9.95 12.77 14.57
N GLY A 412 -8.66 12.88 14.21
CA GLY A 412 -8.27 13.62 13.01
C GLY A 412 -8.72 12.93 11.71
N VAL A 413 -8.76 11.59 11.68
CA VAL A 413 -9.37 10.84 10.57
C VAL A 413 -10.86 11.16 10.44
N VAL A 414 -11.61 11.14 11.55
CA VAL A 414 -13.04 11.51 11.60
C VAL A 414 -13.24 12.94 11.12
N ASP A 415 -12.49 13.90 11.64
CA ASP A 415 -12.65 15.32 11.36
C ASP A 415 -12.40 15.64 9.88
N LYS A 416 -11.31 15.09 9.32
CA LYS A 416 -10.97 15.27 7.90
C LYS A 416 -11.99 14.59 6.99
N THR A 417 -12.47 13.39 7.36
CA THR A 417 -13.51 12.72 6.60
C THR A 417 -14.84 13.47 6.66
N ARG A 418 -15.21 14.04 7.81
CA ARG A 418 -16.40 14.87 7.97
C ARG A 418 -16.30 16.17 7.16
N ALA A 419 -15.14 16.81 7.13
CA ALA A 419 -14.89 17.99 6.30
C ALA A 419 -15.07 17.65 4.80
N TRP A 420 -14.58 16.49 4.36
CA TRP A 420 -14.82 16.00 3.00
C TRP A 420 -16.32 15.75 2.75
N LEU A 421 -17.04 15.07 3.66
CA LEU A 421 -18.49 14.85 3.52
C LEU A 421 -19.27 16.18 3.38
N LEU A 422 -18.91 17.20 4.16
CA LEU A 422 -19.49 18.55 4.08
C LEU A 422 -19.24 19.21 2.71
N GLN A 423 -18.06 18.97 2.13
CA GLN A 423 -17.71 19.49 0.81
C GLN A 423 -18.49 18.76 -0.29
N GLU A 424 -18.64 17.43 -0.20
CA GLU A 424 -19.33 16.61 -1.20
C GLU A 424 -20.85 16.79 -1.18
N MET A 425 -21.46 16.80 0.01
CA MET A 425 -22.91 16.87 0.17
C MET A 425 -23.44 18.30 0.21
N GLY A 426 -22.57 19.30 0.34
CA GLY A 426 -22.94 20.68 0.66
C GLY A 426 -23.26 20.90 2.13
N SER A 427 -23.62 22.13 2.50
CA SER A 427 -23.74 22.62 3.89
C SER A 427 -24.85 22.00 4.75
N GLU A 428 -25.48 20.89 4.32
CA GLU A 428 -26.64 20.29 4.98
C GLU A 428 -26.31 19.11 5.92
N LEU A 429 -25.14 19.07 6.57
CA LEU A 429 -24.98 18.11 7.67
C LEU A 429 -25.76 18.61 8.90
N PRO A 430 -26.58 17.77 9.54
CA PRO A 430 -27.27 18.13 10.78
C PRO A 430 -26.25 18.52 11.85
N SER A 431 -26.31 19.77 12.31
CA SER A 431 -25.53 20.22 13.46
C SER A 431 -25.90 19.38 14.69
N GLY A 432 -24.93 18.69 15.29
CA GLY A 432 -25.13 17.86 16.48
C GLY A 432 -25.07 16.34 16.29
N GLN A 433 -24.63 15.85 15.12
CA GLN A 433 -24.41 14.41 14.94
C GLN A 433 -23.28 13.86 15.84
N PRO A 434 -23.38 12.59 16.26
CA PRO A 434 -22.34 11.91 17.01
C PRO A 434 -20.99 11.93 16.27
N PRO A 435 -19.86 11.69 16.98
CA PRO A 435 -18.54 11.66 16.36
C PRO A 435 -18.42 10.62 15.24
N VAL A 436 -19.29 9.62 15.26
CA VAL A 436 -19.32 8.51 14.32
C VAL A 436 -19.88 8.92 12.95
N LEU A 437 -19.24 8.46 11.87
CA LEU A 437 -19.65 8.78 10.49
C LEU A 437 -20.79 7.88 10.03
N SER A 438 -21.84 8.48 9.47
CA SER A 438 -22.98 7.74 8.92
C SER A 438 -22.58 7.02 7.63
N LYS A 439 -22.71 5.68 7.60
CA LYS A 439 -22.27 4.88 6.45
C LYS A 439 -23.03 5.23 5.16
N ASP A 440 -24.31 5.59 5.25
CA ASP A 440 -25.11 6.00 4.10
C ASP A 440 -24.60 7.31 3.47
N LEU A 441 -24.17 8.28 4.29
CA LEU A 441 -23.58 9.52 3.83
C LEU A 441 -22.23 9.26 3.16
N VAL A 442 -21.37 8.42 3.78
CA VAL A 442 -20.09 8.03 3.18
C VAL A 442 -20.30 7.34 1.83
N ALA A 443 -21.26 6.42 1.74
CA ALA A 443 -21.62 5.74 0.49
C ALA A 443 -22.09 6.73 -0.59
N LYS A 444 -22.97 7.67 -0.25
CA LYS A 444 -23.46 8.71 -1.19
C LYS A 444 -22.33 9.61 -1.69
N SER A 445 -21.50 10.13 -0.78
CA SER A 445 -20.36 10.99 -1.14
C SER A 445 -19.31 10.26 -1.97
N LEU A 446 -19.07 8.97 -1.68
CA LEU A 446 -18.18 8.13 -2.48
C LEU A 446 -18.69 8.00 -3.93
N VAL A 447 -19.99 7.80 -4.11
CA VAL A 447 -20.60 7.76 -5.45
C VAL A 447 -20.56 9.14 -6.11
N GLU A 448 -20.84 10.22 -5.40
CA GLU A 448 -20.70 11.59 -5.94
C GLU A 448 -19.31 11.82 -6.53
N MET A 449 -18.26 11.46 -5.78
CA MET A 449 -16.87 11.59 -6.18
C MET A 449 -16.57 10.88 -7.51
N PHE A 450 -17.07 9.65 -7.72
CA PHE A 450 -16.88 8.93 -9.00
C PHE A 450 -17.57 9.60 -10.19
N PHE A 451 -18.62 10.36 -9.95
CA PHE A 451 -19.42 11.00 -10.99
C PHE A 451 -19.21 12.52 -11.04
N LYS A 452 -18.12 13.05 -10.47
CA LYS A 452 -17.67 14.42 -10.75
C LYS A 452 -17.15 14.54 -12.18
N ASP A 453 -17.25 15.74 -12.77
CA ASP A 453 -16.65 16.06 -14.08
C ASP A 453 -15.13 16.32 -13.96
N GLN A 454 -14.61 16.41 -12.73
CA GLN A 454 -13.20 16.56 -12.43
C GLN A 454 -12.60 15.16 -12.19
N THR A 455 -11.42 14.92 -12.77
CA THR A 455 -10.62 13.75 -12.44
C THR A 455 -10.21 13.84 -10.97
N VAL A 456 -10.26 12.72 -10.25
CA VAL A 456 -9.67 12.66 -8.91
C VAL A 456 -8.17 13.00 -9.04
N ASP A 457 -7.80 14.17 -8.52
CA ASP A 457 -6.45 14.71 -8.57
C ASP A 457 -5.92 14.84 -7.14
N PHE A 458 -4.83 14.14 -6.84
CA PHE A 458 -4.18 14.19 -5.53
C PHE A 458 -3.37 15.46 -5.31
N THR A 459 -3.04 16.19 -6.37
CA THR A 459 -2.34 17.47 -6.27
C THR A 459 -3.30 18.58 -5.86
N ASP A 460 -4.57 18.47 -6.23
CA ASP A 460 -5.63 19.41 -5.86
C ASP A 460 -6.21 19.07 -4.48
N GLU A 461 -6.03 19.98 -3.52
CA GLU A 461 -6.58 19.84 -2.18
C GLU A 461 -8.10 19.67 -2.16
N GLN A 462 -8.81 20.17 -3.19
CA GLN A 462 -10.26 20.05 -3.28
C GLN A 462 -10.75 18.68 -3.73
N ASN A 463 -9.88 17.87 -4.37
CA ASN A 463 -10.24 16.59 -4.97
C ASN A 463 -9.57 15.38 -4.30
N ARG A 464 -8.95 15.58 -3.13
CA ARG A 464 -8.35 14.49 -2.37
C ARG A 464 -9.41 13.61 -1.72
N PRO A 465 -9.30 12.27 -1.84
CA PRO A 465 -10.16 11.38 -1.07
C PRO A 465 -9.91 11.56 0.43
N PRO A 466 -10.92 11.30 1.28
CA PRO A 466 -10.77 11.38 2.71
C PRO A 466 -9.80 10.32 3.23
N PRO A 467 -9.24 10.48 4.44
CA PRO A 467 -8.23 9.56 4.98
C PRO A 467 -8.64 8.09 4.98
N ILE A 468 -9.94 7.79 5.16
CA ILE A 468 -10.47 6.42 5.14
C ILE A 468 -10.36 5.70 3.79
N PHE A 469 -10.10 6.43 2.70
CA PHE A 469 -9.88 5.88 1.35
C PHE A 469 -8.48 6.16 0.82
N TYR A 470 -7.55 6.63 1.66
CA TYR A 470 -6.25 7.08 1.20
C TYR A 470 -5.42 5.95 0.57
N ILE A 471 -5.41 4.76 1.17
CA ILE A 471 -4.72 3.58 0.63
C ILE A 471 -5.46 3.01 -0.59
N ALA A 472 -6.80 3.02 -0.58
CA ALA A 472 -7.62 2.56 -1.70
C ALA A 472 -7.69 3.56 -2.88
N SER A 473 -6.96 4.66 -2.82
CA SER A 473 -7.12 5.81 -3.72
C SER A 473 -6.85 5.50 -5.20
N PHE A 474 -5.88 4.64 -5.50
CA PHE A 474 -5.64 4.17 -6.86
C PHE A 474 -6.81 3.35 -7.41
N ALA A 475 -7.43 2.50 -6.58
CA ALA A 475 -8.62 1.76 -6.96
C ALA A 475 -9.81 2.70 -7.21
N LEU A 476 -9.91 3.80 -6.44
CA LEU A 476 -10.93 4.83 -6.66
C LEU A 476 -10.79 5.53 -8.02
N ILE A 477 -9.57 5.92 -8.40
CA ILE A 477 -9.29 6.52 -9.72
C ILE A 477 -9.61 5.53 -10.82
N TYR A 478 -9.13 4.30 -10.68
CA TYR A 478 -9.38 3.25 -11.66
C TYR A 478 -10.89 3.01 -11.85
N LEU A 479 -11.64 2.99 -10.76
CA LEU A 479 -13.08 2.83 -10.75
C LEU A 479 -13.82 4.03 -11.36
N GLN A 480 -13.38 5.26 -11.07
CA GLN A 480 -13.88 6.48 -11.72
C GLN A 480 -13.75 6.38 -13.25
N ASN A 481 -12.55 6.00 -13.72
CA ASN A 481 -12.27 5.84 -15.14
C ASN A 481 -13.13 4.72 -15.76
N GLN A 482 -13.34 3.60 -15.04
CA GLN A 482 -14.25 2.54 -15.49
C GLN A 482 -15.69 3.02 -15.64
N PHE A 483 -16.22 3.82 -14.70
CA PHE A 483 -17.56 4.39 -14.83
C PHE A 483 -17.66 5.38 -15.99
N GLN A 484 -16.65 6.21 -16.21
CA GLN A 484 -16.60 7.10 -17.37
C GLN A 484 -16.60 6.31 -18.69
N VAL A 485 -15.80 5.24 -18.77
CA VAL A 485 -15.78 4.33 -19.92
C VAL A 485 -17.15 3.70 -20.15
N LEU A 486 -17.84 3.23 -19.11
CA LEU A 486 -19.20 2.69 -19.23
C LEU A 486 -20.17 3.73 -19.83
N VAL A 487 -20.10 4.99 -19.39
CA VAL A 487 -20.94 6.06 -19.94
C VAL A 487 -20.60 6.33 -21.40
N VAL A 488 -19.32 6.39 -21.76
CA VAL A 488 -18.87 6.56 -23.15
C VAL A 488 -19.37 5.43 -24.05
N VAL A 489 -19.22 4.18 -23.62
CA VAL A 489 -19.68 3.01 -24.38
C VAL A 489 -21.20 3.03 -24.55
N ALA A 490 -21.94 3.39 -23.49
CA ALA A 490 -23.39 3.55 -23.57
C ALA A 490 -23.80 4.67 -24.55
N CYS A 491 -23.11 5.82 -24.54
CA CYS A 491 -23.32 6.89 -25.52
C CYS A 491 -23.13 6.38 -26.95
N LEU A 492 -22.04 5.66 -27.24
CA LEU A 492 -21.77 5.10 -28.55
C LEU A 492 -22.80 4.03 -28.97
N ALA A 493 -23.27 3.22 -28.01
CA ALA A 493 -24.35 2.26 -28.24
C ALA A 493 -25.64 2.96 -28.71
N THR A 494 -25.96 4.14 -28.16
CA THR A 494 -27.14 4.91 -28.59
C THR A 494 -27.01 5.42 -30.02
N LEU A 495 -25.81 5.79 -30.48
CA LEU A 495 -25.59 6.25 -31.87
C LEU A 495 -25.76 5.12 -32.89
N VAL A 496 -25.34 3.90 -32.54
CA VAL A 496 -25.45 2.73 -33.42
C VAL A 496 -26.87 2.16 -33.43
N GLY A 497 -27.54 2.18 -32.26
CA GLY A 497 -28.86 1.55 -32.06
C GLY A 497 -30.06 2.29 -32.65
N THR A 498 -29.92 3.56 -33.08
CA THR A 498 -31.03 4.37 -33.64
C THR A 498 -31.35 4.05 -35.11
N ALA A 499 -30.74 3.03 -35.70
CA ALA A 499 -31.09 2.61 -37.06
C ALA A 499 -32.61 2.31 -37.15
N PRO A 500 -33.30 2.79 -38.20
CA PRO A 500 -34.73 2.53 -38.36
C PRO A 500 -34.98 1.01 -38.32
N PRO A 501 -35.92 0.54 -37.48
CA PRO A 501 -36.12 -0.89 -37.27
C PRO A 501 -36.47 -1.55 -38.61
N PRO A 502 -35.69 -2.55 -39.08
CA PRO A 502 -36.08 -3.31 -40.25
C PRO A 502 -37.39 -4.04 -39.92
N SER A 503 -38.47 -3.69 -40.62
CA SER A 503 -39.76 -4.40 -40.73
C SER A 503 -40.06 -5.46 -39.64
N ARG A 504 -40.29 -4.99 -38.40
CA ARG A 504 -41.07 -5.54 -37.26
C ARG A 504 -41.13 -7.05 -36.93
N THR A 505 -40.38 -7.96 -37.55
CA THR A 505 -40.60 -9.42 -37.34
C THR A 505 -39.54 -10.16 -36.51
N SER A 506 -38.40 -9.56 -36.18
CA SER A 506 -37.40 -10.18 -35.28
C SER A 506 -37.16 -9.35 -34.01
N SER A 507 -37.46 -9.94 -32.85
CA SER A 507 -37.29 -9.31 -31.52
C SER A 507 -35.88 -9.46 -30.94
N THR A 508 -34.97 -10.12 -31.65
CA THR A 508 -33.59 -10.33 -31.22
C THR A 508 -32.70 -9.15 -31.65
N PRO A 509 -31.97 -8.50 -30.72
CA PRO A 509 -30.99 -7.49 -31.09
C PRO A 509 -29.97 -8.10 -32.06
N PRO A 510 -29.46 -7.32 -33.04
CA PRO A 510 -28.46 -7.82 -33.97
C PRO A 510 -27.22 -8.24 -33.16
N ALA A 511 -26.79 -9.50 -33.31
CA ALA A 511 -25.59 -10.05 -32.66
C ALA A 511 -24.34 -9.16 -32.85
N ASN A 512 -24.35 -8.35 -33.91
CA ASN A 512 -23.30 -7.40 -34.26
C ASN A 512 -23.12 -6.27 -33.21
N LEU A 513 -24.17 -5.81 -32.53
CA LEU A 513 -24.06 -4.70 -31.56
C LEU A 513 -23.24 -5.12 -30.33
N THR A 514 -23.47 -6.32 -29.79
CA THR A 514 -22.72 -6.83 -28.64
C THR A 514 -21.23 -6.93 -28.96
N ALA A 515 -20.87 -7.51 -30.12
CA ALA A 515 -19.47 -7.63 -30.54
C ALA A 515 -18.78 -6.27 -30.75
N PHE A 516 -19.51 -5.26 -31.24
CA PHE A 516 -19.00 -3.88 -31.35
C PHE A 516 -18.74 -3.28 -29.96
N ILE A 517 -19.70 -3.39 -29.05
CA ILE A 517 -19.59 -2.85 -27.70
C ILE A 517 -18.49 -3.53 -26.90
N GLU A 518 -18.34 -4.85 -27.01
CA GLU A 518 -17.23 -5.62 -26.41
C GLU A 518 -15.87 -5.15 -26.93
N ARG A 519 -15.77 -4.86 -28.24
CA ARG A 519 -14.53 -4.34 -28.84
C ARG A 519 -14.19 -2.95 -28.31
N ILE A 520 -15.14 -2.02 -28.30
CA ILE A 520 -14.92 -0.66 -27.78
C ILE A 520 -14.56 -0.72 -26.29
N TRP A 521 -15.26 -1.55 -25.52
CA TRP A 521 -14.93 -1.80 -24.11
C TRP A 521 -13.49 -2.30 -23.97
N THR A 522 -13.06 -3.28 -24.77
CA THR A 522 -11.70 -3.83 -24.71
C THR A 522 -10.64 -2.77 -25.02
N ILE A 523 -10.89 -1.93 -26.04
CA ILE A 523 -10.00 -0.82 -26.40
C ILE A 523 -9.90 0.17 -25.22
N LEU A 524 -11.03 0.60 -24.68
CA LEU A 524 -11.05 1.54 -23.55
C LEU A 524 -10.49 0.92 -22.26
N GLN A 525 -10.67 -0.38 -22.05
CA GLN A 525 -10.16 -1.08 -20.88
C GLN A 525 -8.62 -1.19 -20.91
N ALA A 526 -8.04 -1.39 -22.10
CA ALA A 526 -6.58 -1.40 -22.28
C ALA A 526 -5.94 -0.04 -21.94
N GLU A 527 -6.72 1.04 -22.07
CA GLU A 527 -6.31 2.44 -21.83
C GLU A 527 -6.42 2.86 -20.36
N ILE A 528 -7.32 2.25 -19.59
CA ILE A 528 -7.47 2.54 -18.16
C ILE A 528 -6.69 1.56 -17.28
N GLY A 529 -6.36 0.37 -17.80
CA GLY A 529 -5.74 -0.71 -17.05
C GLY A 529 -4.33 -0.38 -16.55
N PRO A 530 -3.80 -1.14 -15.57
CA PRO A 530 -2.40 -1.04 -15.13
C PRO A 530 -1.38 -1.29 -16.27
N SER A 531 -1.83 -1.83 -17.41
CA SER A 531 -1.05 -1.98 -18.64
C SER A 531 -0.92 -0.70 -19.48
N ALA A 532 -1.68 0.37 -19.21
CA ALA A 532 -1.87 1.49 -20.13
C ALA A 532 -0.64 2.41 -20.32
N SER A 533 0.28 2.43 -19.37
CA SER A 533 1.69 2.78 -19.55
C SER A 533 2.37 2.67 -18.19
N PRO A 534 3.47 1.90 -18.07
CA PRO A 534 4.19 1.82 -16.82
C PRO A 534 4.91 3.15 -16.60
N ILE A 535 4.35 4.03 -15.77
CA ILE A 535 5.21 4.82 -14.89
C ILE A 535 5.86 3.77 -14.01
N ASP A 536 7.15 3.52 -14.22
CA ASP A 536 7.90 2.61 -13.37
C ASP A 536 7.78 3.11 -11.93
N PRO A 537 7.03 2.40 -11.06
CA PRO A 537 6.69 2.89 -9.73
C PRO A 537 7.93 3.10 -8.85
N MET A 538 9.07 2.53 -9.25
CA MET A 538 10.35 2.67 -8.53
C MET A 538 11.11 3.96 -8.88
N THR A 539 10.91 4.54 -10.07
CA THR A 539 11.69 5.71 -10.49
C THR A 539 10.92 7.01 -10.39
N GLY A 540 9.59 6.98 -10.35
CA GLY A 540 8.74 8.18 -10.23
C GLY A 540 8.94 9.19 -11.37
N MET A 541 9.72 8.83 -12.38
CA MET A 541 10.06 9.66 -13.52
C MET A 541 9.27 9.10 -14.72
N PRO A 542 8.50 9.94 -15.43
CA PRO A 542 7.93 9.53 -16.71
C PRO A 542 9.10 9.08 -17.59
N SER A 543 8.96 7.90 -18.22
CA SER A 543 9.96 7.42 -19.18
C SER A 543 10.18 8.51 -20.22
N ALA A 544 11.35 9.15 -20.19
CA ALA A 544 11.68 10.34 -20.96
C ALA A 544 11.89 10.06 -22.46
N GLN A 545 11.25 9.01 -23.00
CA GLN A 545 11.59 8.45 -24.31
C GLN A 545 10.54 8.67 -25.42
N ASP A 546 9.45 9.40 -25.22
CA ASP A 546 8.66 9.91 -26.35
C ASP A 546 7.98 11.24 -26.01
N ASP A 547 8.71 12.31 -26.28
CA ASP A 547 8.21 13.69 -26.33
C ASP A 547 7.27 13.84 -27.56
N ASP A 548 6.09 14.43 -27.36
CA ASP A 548 5.13 14.96 -28.35
C ASP A 548 4.18 14.06 -29.19
N THR A 549 4.22 12.74 -29.16
CA THR A 549 3.13 11.95 -29.82
C THR A 549 1.91 11.79 -28.91
N LEU A 550 1.14 12.88 -28.74
CA LEU A 550 -0.20 12.97 -28.13
C LEU A 550 -0.98 11.63 -28.20
N PRO A 551 -0.86 10.75 -27.19
CA PRO A 551 -1.44 9.41 -27.27
C PRO A 551 -2.97 9.47 -27.26
N SER A 552 -3.56 10.52 -26.68
CA SER A 552 -5.01 10.65 -26.53
C SER A 552 -5.75 11.10 -27.81
N ALA A 553 -5.16 12.00 -28.60
CA ALA A 553 -5.84 12.58 -29.77
C ALA A 553 -6.00 11.58 -30.93
N ILE A 554 -4.96 10.76 -31.16
CA ILE A 554 -4.97 9.71 -32.19
C ILE A 554 -6.03 8.63 -31.85
N ARG A 555 -6.36 8.45 -30.57
CA ARG A 555 -7.28 7.40 -30.09
C ARG A 555 -8.76 7.78 -30.19
N ILE A 556 -9.12 9.06 -30.05
CA ILE A 556 -10.51 9.52 -30.27
C ILE A 556 -10.91 9.36 -31.74
N ALA A 557 -9.99 9.62 -32.67
CA ALA A 557 -10.21 9.38 -34.10
C ALA A 557 -10.60 7.92 -34.37
N ASN A 558 -9.97 6.98 -33.65
CA ASN A 558 -10.26 5.55 -33.79
C ASN A 558 -11.70 5.19 -33.37
N PHE A 559 -12.33 5.89 -32.42
CA PHE A 559 -13.72 5.60 -32.03
C PHE A 559 -14.73 5.99 -33.11
N ALA A 560 -14.56 7.16 -33.74
CA ALA A 560 -15.40 7.56 -34.84
C ALA A 560 -15.27 6.56 -36.01
N ASP A 561 -14.04 6.15 -36.31
CA ASP A 561 -13.77 5.19 -37.39
C ASP A 561 -14.30 3.78 -37.07
N GLU A 562 -14.25 3.31 -35.82
CA GLU A 562 -14.88 2.05 -35.41
C GLU A 562 -16.41 2.11 -35.51
N VAL A 563 -17.05 3.23 -35.12
CA VAL A 563 -18.50 3.43 -35.28
C VAL A 563 -18.88 3.41 -36.77
N ILE A 564 -18.10 4.09 -37.61
CA ILE A 564 -18.30 4.13 -39.07
C ILE A 564 -18.10 2.73 -39.68
N SER A 565 -17.02 2.04 -39.28
CA SER A 565 -16.70 0.68 -39.72
C SER A 565 -17.84 -0.29 -39.39
N HIS A 566 -18.32 -0.25 -38.14
CA HIS A 566 -19.45 -1.05 -37.70
C HIS A 566 -20.72 -0.74 -38.49
N ARG A 567 -21.01 0.55 -38.72
CA ARG A 567 -22.16 0.97 -39.53
C ARG A 567 -22.06 0.47 -40.97
N ARG A 568 -20.88 0.54 -41.59
CA ARG A 568 -20.63 -0.03 -42.92
C ARG A 568 -20.88 -1.53 -42.94
N THR A 569 -20.39 -2.28 -41.95
CA THR A 569 -20.66 -3.73 -41.85
C THR A 569 -22.15 -4.04 -41.74
N MET A 570 -22.91 -3.29 -40.95
CA MET A 570 -24.37 -3.45 -40.85
C MET A 570 -25.10 -3.14 -42.16
N LEU A 571 -24.68 -2.09 -42.88
CA LEU A 571 -25.27 -1.71 -44.17
C LEU A 571 -24.94 -2.71 -45.27
N VAL A 572 -23.70 -3.21 -45.32
CA VAL A 572 -23.27 -4.26 -46.26
C VAL A 572 -24.10 -5.53 -46.07
N ALA A 573 -24.36 -5.94 -44.82
CA ALA A 573 -25.25 -7.06 -44.53
C ALA A 573 -26.70 -6.84 -45.01
N SER A 574 -27.10 -5.59 -45.20
CA SER A 574 -28.42 -5.18 -45.70
C SER A 574 -28.43 -4.81 -47.19
N GLY A 575 -27.29 -4.93 -47.89
CA GLY A 575 -27.14 -4.53 -49.31
C GLY A 575 -27.08 -3.02 -49.56
N ALA A 576 -26.93 -2.20 -48.51
CA ALA A 576 -26.84 -0.74 -48.59
C ALA A 576 -25.38 -0.26 -48.46
N THR A 577 -25.09 0.95 -48.93
CA THR A 577 -23.78 1.61 -48.78
C THR A 577 -23.91 2.86 -47.90
N LEU A 578 -22.89 3.16 -47.11
CA LEU A 578 -22.85 4.36 -46.28
C LEU A 578 -22.44 5.57 -47.14
N SER A 579 -23.24 6.63 -47.14
CA SER A 579 -22.87 7.84 -47.90
C SER A 579 -21.79 8.66 -47.17
N SER A 580 -20.98 9.41 -47.92
CA SER A 580 -19.93 10.28 -47.34
C SER A 580 -20.51 11.34 -46.39
N GLU A 581 -21.71 11.83 -46.67
CA GLU A 581 -22.42 12.79 -45.81
C GLU A 581 -22.91 12.13 -44.51
N GLU A 582 -23.40 10.89 -44.57
CA GLU A 582 -23.72 10.12 -43.36
C GLU A 582 -22.49 9.84 -42.52
N GLU A 583 -21.36 9.52 -43.14
CA GLU A 583 -20.09 9.33 -42.44
C GLU A 583 -19.62 10.59 -41.71
N ALA A 584 -19.66 11.75 -42.39
CA ALA A 584 -19.32 13.04 -41.77
C ALA A 584 -20.26 13.37 -40.60
N ARG A 585 -21.57 13.10 -40.75
CA ARG A 585 -22.56 13.28 -39.68
C ARG A 585 -22.34 12.33 -38.50
N LEU A 586 -21.96 11.08 -38.75
CA LEU A 586 -21.62 10.11 -37.70
C LEU A 586 -20.38 10.56 -36.94
N ARG A 587 -19.32 10.98 -37.64
CA ARG A 587 -18.09 11.50 -37.02
C ARG A 587 -18.38 12.71 -36.13
N ALA A 588 -19.14 13.69 -36.62
CA ALA A 588 -19.57 14.85 -35.83
C ALA A 588 -20.47 14.45 -34.63
N SER A 589 -21.30 13.42 -34.78
CA SER A 589 -22.16 12.93 -33.70
C SER A 589 -21.36 12.22 -32.60
N VAL A 590 -20.35 11.42 -32.98
CA VAL A 590 -19.41 10.79 -32.05
C VAL A 590 -18.64 11.87 -31.30
N GLU A 591 -18.05 12.84 -32.01
CA GLU A 591 -17.32 13.93 -31.38
C GLU A 591 -18.20 14.72 -30.40
N ARG A 592 -19.46 15.00 -30.77
CA ARG A 592 -20.41 15.70 -29.91
C ARG A 592 -20.80 14.88 -28.67
N VAL A 593 -21.14 13.59 -28.83
CA VAL A 593 -21.63 12.75 -27.72
C VAL A 593 -20.55 12.45 -26.68
N LEU A 594 -19.28 12.55 -27.07
CA LEU A 594 -18.13 12.37 -26.17
C LEU A 594 -17.80 13.62 -25.35
N ARG A 595 -18.47 14.75 -25.59
CA ARG A 595 -18.30 15.97 -24.78
C ARG A 595 -19.10 15.84 -23.48
N TYR A 596 -18.50 16.23 -22.35
CA TYR A 596 -19.14 16.21 -21.03
C TYR A 596 -20.40 17.09 -20.97
N GLU A 597 -20.48 18.11 -21.82
CA GLU A 597 -21.62 19.01 -21.90
C GLU A 597 -22.83 18.41 -22.62
N ASP A 598 -22.65 17.34 -23.39
CA ASP A 598 -23.72 16.75 -24.20
C ASP A 598 -24.86 16.22 -23.31
N PRO A 599 -26.12 16.51 -23.66
CA PRO A 599 -27.27 16.11 -22.84
C PRO A 599 -27.42 14.58 -22.75
N VAL A 600 -26.99 13.82 -23.77
CA VAL A 600 -27.04 12.35 -23.73
C VAL A 600 -26.02 11.82 -22.73
N TYR A 601 -24.79 12.37 -22.76
CA TYR A 601 -23.75 12.02 -21.80
C TYR A 601 -24.20 12.30 -20.36
N LYS A 602 -24.66 13.53 -20.08
CA LYS A 602 -25.17 13.94 -18.75
C LYS A 602 -26.31 13.06 -18.27
N LEU A 603 -27.25 12.72 -19.15
CA LEU A 603 -28.40 11.87 -18.81
C LEU A 603 -27.96 10.44 -18.45
N LEU A 604 -27.10 9.82 -19.25
CA LEU A 604 -26.61 8.46 -18.99
C LEU A 604 -25.75 8.42 -17.72
N LYS A 605 -24.86 9.41 -17.54
CA LYS A 605 -24.07 9.59 -16.32
C LYS A 605 -24.94 9.69 -15.07
N SER A 606 -25.95 10.56 -15.09
CA SER A 606 -26.88 10.76 -13.95
C SER A 606 -27.67 9.50 -13.62
N ARG A 607 -28.13 8.75 -14.62
CA ARG A 607 -28.87 7.50 -14.42
C ARG A 607 -27.98 6.38 -13.85
N LEU A 608 -26.75 6.27 -14.34
CA LEU A 608 -25.78 5.32 -13.81
C LEU A 608 -25.45 5.65 -12.35
N LYS A 609 -25.15 6.92 -12.06
CA LYS A 609 -24.91 7.44 -10.72
C LYS A 609 -26.04 7.05 -9.74
N ALA A 610 -27.28 7.40 -10.05
CA ALA A 610 -28.43 7.10 -9.19
C ALA A 610 -28.62 5.60 -8.95
N SER A 611 -28.33 4.77 -9.95
CA SER A 611 -28.40 3.31 -9.83
C SER A 611 -27.31 2.74 -8.93
N VAL A 612 -26.08 3.23 -9.05
CA VAL A 612 -24.94 2.81 -8.23
C VAL A 612 -25.13 3.28 -6.79
N GLU A 613 -25.57 4.53 -6.60
CA GLU A 613 -25.89 5.11 -5.30
C GLU A 613 -26.94 4.28 -4.56
N ALA A 614 -28.08 3.99 -5.22
CA ALA A 614 -29.15 3.20 -4.62
C ALA A 614 -28.66 1.80 -4.22
N ALA A 615 -27.87 1.14 -5.08
CA ALA A 615 -27.34 -0.19 -4.79
C ALA A 615 -26.34 -0.20 -3.64
N LEU A 616 -25.44 0.79 -3.58
CA LEU A 616 -24.47 0.89 -2.49
C LEU A 616 -25.15 1.25 -1.17
N VAL A 617 -26.06 2.22 -1.17
CA VAL A 617 -26.80 2.60 0.05
C VAL A 617 -27.65 1.44 0.57
N ASP A 618 -28.34 0.70 -0.30
CA ASP A 618 -29.09 -0.51 0.09
C ASP A 618 -28.15 -1.56 0.71
N PHE A 619 -27.02 -1.86 0.05
CA PHE A 619 -26.02 -2.80 0.58
C PHE A 619 -25.51 -2.41 1.98
N VAL A 620 -25.30 -1.12 2.21
CA VAL A 620 -24.75 -0.57 3.45
C VAL A 620 -25.79 -0.51 4.58
N THR A 621 -27.04 -0.22 4.24
CA THR A 621 -28.15 -0.10 5.20
C THR A 621 -28.81 -1.43 5.55
N GLN A 622 -28.51 -2.50 4.80
CA GLN A 622 -28.88 -3.86 5.16
C GLN A 622 -28.23 -4.26 6.49
N VAL A 623 -28.92 -3.94 7.59
CA VAL A 623 -28.58 -4.44 8.93
C VAL A 623 -28.62 -5.97 8.84
N PRO A 624 -27.53 -6.68 9.19
CA PRO A 624 -27.53 -8.14 9.20
C PRO A 624 -28.67 -8.58 10.11
N SER A 625 -29.78 -9.02 9.52
CA SER A 625 -31.06 -9.28 10.18
C SER A 625 -31.04 -10.54 11.04
N SER A 626 -29.86 -10.92 11.53
CA SER A 626 -29.55 -12.25 12.05
C SER A 626 -29.90 -12.45 13.52
N GLU A 627 -30.26 -11.42 14.28
CA GLU A 627 -30.51 -11.58 15.73
C GLU A 627 -31.93 -11.22 16.16
N ALA A 628 -32.72 -10.57 15.31
CA ALA A 628 -34.02 -10.03 15.73
C ALA A 628 -35.22 -10.98 15.51
N SER A 629 -35.07 -12.12 14.84
CA SER A 629 -36.23 -12.94 14.39
C SER A 629 -36.37 -14.33 15.00
N ALA A 630 -35.55 -14.69 16.00
CA ALA A 630 -35.89 -15.82 16.86
C ALA A 630 -36.55 -15.28 18.14
N PRO A 631 -37.86 -15.54 18.38
CA PRO A 631 -38.52 -15.20 19.64
C PRO A 631 -38.03 -16.18 20.74
N GLY A 632 -36.79 -15.99 21.19
CA GLY A 632 -36.19 -16.66 22.34
C GLY A 632 -36.02 -15.66 23.49
N PRO A 633 -36.28 -16.05 24.75
CA PRO A 633 -36.19 -15.16 25.89
C PRO A 633 -34.74 -14.69 26.10
N SER A 634 -34.61 -13.36 26.25
CA SER A 634 -33.42 -12.57 26.56
C SER A 634 -32.20 -13.35 27.09
N SER A 635 -31.32 -13.76 26.18
CA SER A 635 -29.90 -13.91 26.52
C SER A 635 -29.27 -12.53 26.29
N ALA A 636 -28.69 -11.95 27.34
CA ALA A 636 -27.84 -10.79 27.22
C ALA A 636 -26.77 -11.02 26.12
N PRO A 637 -26.33 -9.98 25.39
CA PRO A 637 -25.25 -10.12 24.43
C PRO A 637 -24.00 -10.59 25.20
N THR A 638 -23.61 -11.85 25.00
CA THR A 638 -22.52 -12.48 25.78
C THR A 638 -21.16 -11.84 25.50
N ASP A 639 -21.02 -11.14 24.36
CA ASP A 639 -19.81 -10.41 24.00
C ASP A 639 -20.11 -8.94 23.76
N LEU A 640 -19.78 -8.11 24.76
CA LEU A 640 -19.51 -6.69 24.51
C LEU A 640 -18.30 -6.64 23.57
N ARG A 641 -18.55 -6.36 22.28
CA ARG A 641 -17.51 -6.07 21.28
C ARG A 641 -16.75 -4.81 21.70
N THR A 642 -15.83 -4.94 22.64
CA THR A 642 -14.77 -3.97 22.85
C THR A 642 -13.88 -4.04 21.61
N ALA A 643 -13.71 -2.91 20.91
CA ALA A 643 -12.96 -2.77 19.65
C ALA A 643 -11.47 -3.20 19.71
N TYR A 644 -11.01 -3.75 20.82
CA TYR A 644 -9.66 -4.26 21.06
C TYR A 644 -9.51 -5.79 20.91
N SER A 645 -10.60 -6.57 20.76
CA SER A 645 -10.52 -8.04 20.79
C SER A 645 -10.58 -8.75 19.44
N LYS A 646 -10.40 -8.03 18.31
CA LYS A 646 -9.95 -8.69 17.07
C LYS A 646 -8.47 -9.03 17.25
N THR A 647 -8.15 -9.95 18.16
CA THR A 647 -6.91 -10.72 18.07
C THR A 647 -6.87 -11.21 16.63
N PRO A 648 -5.80 -10.92 15.87
CA PRO A 648 -5.74 -11.29 14.47
C PRO A 648 -6.17 -12.73 14.34
N ALA A 649 -7.14 -13.01 13.46
CA ALA A 649 -7.52 -14.38 13.15
C ALA A 649 -6.23 -15.05 12.68
N SER A 650 -5.60 -15.74 13.62
CA SER A 650 -4.26 -16.29 13.46
C SER A 650 -4.29 -17.12 12.19
N LEU A 651 -3.24 -17.08 11.37
CA LEU A 651 -3.10 -17.94 10.19
C LEU A 651 -3.44 -19.41 10.55
N TYR A 652 -3.17 -19.78 11.79
CA TYR A 652 -3.54 -21.05 12.40
C TYR A 652 -5.05 -21.29 12.62
N ALA A 653 -5.86 -20.26 12.88
CA ALA A 653 -7.32 -20.36 12.87
C ALA A 653 -7.86 -20.66 11.46
N ALA A 654 -7.28 -20.04 10.43
CA ALA A 654 -7.60 -20.35 9.03
C ALA A 654 -7.18 -21.79 8.69
N ILE A 655 -5.98 -22.23 9.09
CA ILE A 655 -5.55 -23.63 8.95
C ILE A 655 -6.54 -24.57 9.64
N ARG A 656 -6.94 -24.29 10.89
CA ARG A 656 -7.90 -25.12 11.63
C ARG A 656 -9.24 -25.23 10.92
N ALA A 657 -9.72 -24.15 10.31
CA ALA A 657 -10.96 -24.15 9.54
C ALA A 657 -10.87 -25.07 8.30
N ILE A 658 -9.67 -25.29 7.76
CA ILE A 658 -9.43 -26.12 6.58
C ILE A 658 -9.05 -27.56 6.96
N MET A 659 -8.62 -27.82 8.20
CA MET A 659 -8.25 -29.17 8.64
C MET A 659 -9.43 -30.15 8.59
N PRO A 660 -9.23 -31.38 8.07
CA PRO A 660 -10.27 -32.40 7.99
C PRO A 660 -10.77 -32.77 9.39
N GLY A 661 -12.04 -32.49 9.67
CA GLY A 661 -12.69 -32.74 10.97
C GLY A 661 -13.25 -31.50 11.66
N SER A 662 -12.88 -30.29 11.22
CA SER A 662 -13.60 -29.08 11.63
C SER A 662 -14.96 -29.04 10.91
N PRO A 663 -16.10 -28.86 11.61
CA PRO A 663 -17.37 -28.67 10.93
C PRO A 663 -17.25 -27.45 10.02
N PRO A 664 -17.67 -27.54 8.74
CA PRO A 664 -17.58 -26.41 7.83
C PRO A 664 -18.30 -25.23 8.47
N GLY A 665 -17.56 -24.16 8.74
CA GLY A 665 -18.15 -22.93 9.23
C GLY A 665 -19.28 -22.51 8.28
N PRO A 666 -20.36 -21.90 8.79
CA PRO A 666 -21.41 -21.39 7.91
C PRO A 666 -20.73 -20.51 6.85
N PRO A 667 -21.04 -20.70 5.55
CA PRO A 667 -20.43 -19.89 4.50
C PRO A 667 -20.62 -18.42 4.86
N PRO A 668 -19.59 -17.57 4.69
CA PRO A 668 -19.72 -16.15 4.95
C PRO A 668 -20.95 -15.66 4.20
N ARG A 669 -21.91 -15.08 4.93
CA ARG A 669 -23.16 -14.61 4.35
C ARG A 669 -22.81 -13.43 3.46
N THR A 670 -22.61 -13.71 2.18
CA THR A 670 -22.40 -12.68 1.17
C THR A 670 -23.68 -11.87 1.07
N ARG A 671 -23.61 -10.60 1.50
CA ARG A 671 -24.69 -9.64 1.32
C ARG A 671 -24.97 -9.57 -0.18
N THR A 672 -26.20 -9.86 -0.59
CA THR A 672 -26.58 -9.85 -1.99
C THR A 672 -26.78 -8.41 -2.44
N LEU A 673 -25.85 -7.89 -3.24
CA LEU A 673 -26.00 -6.61 -3.90
C LEU A 673 -27.09 -6.69 -4.99
N HIS A 674 -28.17 -5.94 -4.82
CA HIS A 674 -29.23 -5.81 -5.80
C HIS A 674 -29.09 -4.51 -6.60
N LEU A 675 -28.54 -4.59 -7.81
CA LEU A 675 -28.41 -3.45 -8.71
C LEU A 675 -29.66 -3.31 -9.58
N GLN A 676 -30.36 -2.18 -9.46
CA GLN A 676 -31.46 -1.83 -10.37
C GLN A 676 -30.93 -1.60 -11.79
N PRO A 677 -31.60 -2.04 -12.86
CA PRO A 677 -31.16 -1.73 -14.22
C PRO A 677 -31.20 -0.21 -14.51
N ALA A 678 -30.05 0.37 -14.83
CA ALA A 678 -29.96 1.78 -15.22
C ALA A 678 -30.44 1.99 -16.67
N LYS A 679 -31.34 2.96 -16.88
CA LYS A 679 -31.89 3.27 -18.21
C LYS A 679 -30.83 3.74 -19.20
N GLY A 680 -30.62 2.98 -20.27
CA GLY A 680 -29.57 3.18 -21.27
C GLY A 680 -28.42 2.19 -21.17
N PHE A 681 -28.39 1.36 -20.11
CA PHE A 681 -27.39 0.32 -19.88
C PHE A 681 -27.98 -1.09 -20.01
N GLU A 682 -29.28 -1.24 -20.29
CA GLU A 682 -29.93 -2.55 -20.37
C GLU A 682 -29.64 -3.29 -21.67
N LYS A 683 -29.24 -2.58 -22.73
CA LYS A 683 -28.98 -3.14 -24.05
C LYS A 683 -27.68 -2.57 -24.63
N PRO A 684 -26.73 -3.42 -25.04
CA PRO A 684 -26.73 -4.89 -24.93
C PRO A 684 -26.60 -5.39 -23.48
N ALA A 685 -26.99 -6.65 -23.21
CA ALA A 685 -26.91 -7.26 -21.88
C ALA A 685 -25.50 -7.16 -21.26
N PHE A 686 -24.47 -7.17 -22.12
CA PHE A 686 -23.08 -6.92 -21.76
C PHE A 686 -22.87 -5.66 -20.90
N LEU A 687 -23.53 -4.53 -21.22
CA LEU A 687 -23.37 -3.30 -20.43
C LEU A 687 -23.90 -3.47 -19.02
N ARG A 688 -25.07 -4.09 -18.87
CA ARG A 688 -25.66 -4.39 -17.57
C ARG A 688 -24.73 -5.31 -16.76
N GLU A 689 -24.25 -6.38 -17.37
CA GLU A 689 -23.33 -7.33 -16.74
C GLU A 689 -22.04 -6.65 -16.29
N LYS A 690 -21.48 -5.75 -17.10
CA LYS A 690 -20.28 -4.98 -16.75
C LYS A 690 -20.51 -3.98 -15.62
N VAL A 691 -21.65 -3.27 -15.61
CA VAL A 691 -22.00 -2.41 -14.46
C VAL A 691 -22.11 -3.25 -13.19
N GLU A 692 -22.79 -4.40 -13.25
CA GLU A 692 -22.95 -5.29 -12.10
C GLU A 692 -21.59 -5.86 -11.61
N GLU A 693 -20.72 -6.27 -12.52
CA GLU A 693 -19.36 -6.73 -12.22
C GLU A 693 -18.53 -5.64 -11.53
N ILE A 694 -18.54 -4.41 -12.08
CA ILE A 694 -17.75 -3.30 -11.55
C ILE A 694 -18.26 -2.88 -10.17
N VAL A 695 -19.58 -2.74 -10.00
CA VAL A 695 -20.15 -2.36 -8.70
C VAL A 695 -19.94 -3.46 -7.66
N ARG A 696 -20.17 -4.73 -8.01
CA ARG A 696 -20.03 -5.84 -7.05
C ARG A 696 -18.57 -6.09 -6.69
N THR A 697 -17.72 -6.30 -7.68
CA THR A 697 -16.35 -6.76 -7.45
C THR A 697 -15.42 -5.62 -7.09
N ARG A 698 -15.50 -4.48 -7.80
CA ARG A 698 -14.53 -3.38 -7.61
C ARG A 698 -14.99 -2.38 -6.56
N LEU A 699 -16.23 -1.90 -6.63
CA LEU A 699 -16.72 -0.93 -5.65
C LEU A 699 -17.00 -1.59 -4.29
N VAL A 700 -17.82 -2.63 -4.26
CA VAL A 700 -18.24 -3.23 -2.99
C VAL A 700 -17.10 -4.04 -2.37
N THR A 701 -16.58 -5.05 -3.07
CA THR A 701 -15.58 -5.96 -2.47
C THR A 701 -14.21 -5.31 -2.27
N ASN A 702 -13.69 -4.57 -3.25
CA ASN A 702 -12.33 -4.05 -3.15
C ASN A 702 -12.24 -2.73 -2.36
N VAL A 703 -13.25 -1.85 -2.46
CA VAL A 703 -13.21 -0.52 -1.82
C VAL A 703 -14.05 -0.49 -0.54
N TRP A 704 -15.34 -0.81 -0.62
CA TRP A 704 -16.25 -0.63 0.51
C TRP A 704 -15.98 -1.61 1.66
N GLU A 705 -15.91 -2.91 1.37
CA GLU A 705 -15.65 -3.94 2.39
C GLU A 705 -14.27 -3.73 3.02
N TRP A 706 -13.27 -3.36 2.23
CA TRP A 706 -11.95 -3.02 2.73
C TRP A 706 -12.00 -1.88 3.74
N MET A 707 -12.71 -0.80 3.38
CA MET A 707 -12.87 0.37 4.24
C MET A 707 -13.71 0.04 5.49
N GLU A 708 -14.76 -0.78 5.38
CA GLU A 708 -15.53 -1.29 6.52
C GLU A 708 -14.65 -2.13 7.47
N GLU A 709 -13.74 -2.94 6.95
CA GLU A 709 -12.81 -3.72 7.76
C GLU A 709 -11.76 -2.86 8.47
N SER A 710 -11.14 -1.91 7.76
CA SER A 710 -10.13 -0.99 8.30
C SER A 710 -10.68 0.04 9.29
N TRP A 711 -11.89 0.54 9.05
CA TRP A 711 -12.43 1.77 9.67
C TRP A 711 -13.82 1.60 10.31
N SER A 712 -14.23 0.36 10.62
CA SER A 712 -15.53 0.06 11.26
C SER A 712 -15.81 0.78 12.59
N ASP A 713 -14.79 1.22 13.32
CA ASP A 713 -14.95 1.96 14.59
C ASP A 713 -15.13 3.48 14.39
N VAL A 714 -14.64 3.99 13.26
CA VAL A 714 -14.82 5.38 12.82
C VAL A 714 -16.20 5.56 12.15
N MET A 715 -16.75 4.48 11.61
CA MET A 715 -18.08 4.40 11.00
C MET A 715 -19.14 3.81 11.94
N GLY A 716 -20.39 4.23 11.75
CA GLY A 716 -21.51 3.90 12.65
C GLY A 716 -22.36 2.72 12.28
#